data_AF-A0A353MD85-F1
#
_entry.id   AF-A0A353MD85-F1
#
_cell.length_a   1.000
_cell.length_b   1.000
_cell.length_c   1.000
_cell.angle_alpha   90.00
_cell.angle_beta   90.00
_cell.angle_gamma   90.00
#
_symmetry.space_group_name_H-M   'P 1'
#
loop_
_entity.id
_entity.type
_entity.pdbx_description
1 polymer ?
#
loop_
_entity_poly.entity_id
_entity_poly.type
_entity_poly.pdbx_seq_one_letter_code
_entity_poly.pdbx_strand_id
1 'polypeptide(L)'
;MADTTGKPSYPVIEDLLSKGHEFSFSQVMRIARMHLGAGGAQELPEVPWQDRVRVRPDLSLAFPAADVTRVERAGDDGADLLVTTTFLGLYGSSSPLPTHYTEELLDEAAADSSVSRDFLDILHQRLYQLYFQCWSKYRLFIRVAEEKNSRDLERLFCLIGLGERELRDSVPDAGSLMRYAGLFSQFPRSAPGLQTLLRDALGVGRLEVEQCVLRRVPIPEDQQMRLGAANNCLGVNTVLGSVMPDRMGKFRIHIGPLSQKEFDTFLPGTPRYIKLARMIRLYIVDPFDFDLKLILAAGEADPIRLGDPDGPRLGWNSWCFSGGTPGEVGAIFPLAQSATKAPAPVADDFGSAPERTQPSTLTDYYQQELARLRDLAAGYAGAHPELASMVTGHLANPSVERLFEGVAFLNANLQQKLDDDLPEIIHELTEALHPWDFRPIPATTIVAFTPKAELAQPLLISAGAEVASIPVQGTKCRFKTCFDVTVHPLKLLDASFSHPSGKPPSIRLQFQLKGIGLSGWQPKSLRFFLGDDHPAACNLYLLLMRYLKRVVITSRENGAGIEIASGCLKPVGLADDETMLTKERALLPGHLILQEYFLFHDKFLFIDLAGLDACRTLGDGSRFEIDFELTASPPVLPQVNANSFVLFATPVVNLFEHKAKPLTFGNGEIRQKIHISGNNPDHYQIYSVDRITEFEMAAVERREYFRQSPLFQRTDVDHPCNITHSKSPLGEGFDTLLSISPRKRDTLPSRIKLNIDLTCANGILPERLDIGDVCIPTPTIPEPTVFTNIKPVTFSIDPDTGHNRQWRLLSSFSLNRISLDLVNTLRAILRFFISANNRNQAAAKSNLKRVDAIASIHANPADRLIGGSMYRGYDIRIKLRGEQFVGPGDLYLFSSVLERFLGGYVTQNCFIRLVVEEITEGYQLQWPARLGDRPLI
;
A
#
# COMPACT_ATOMS: atom_id res chain seq x y z
N MET A 1 19.00 -31.20 7.46
CA MET A 1 19.00 -31.65 8.87
C MET A 1 20.35 -32.28 9.12
N ALA A 2 21.12 -31.79 10.10
CA ALA A 2 22.30 -32.48 10.61
C ALA A 2 21.87 -33.24 11.87
N ASP A 3 22.34 -34.48 12.03
CA ASP A 3 22.24 -35.15 13.32
C ASP A 3 23.19 -34.48 14.34
N THR A 4 22.94 -34.74 15.61
CA THR A 4 23.68 -34.20 16.76
C THR A 4 25.11 -34.75 16.91
N THR A 5 25.63 -35.50 15.93
CA THR A 5 26.93 -36.20 16.04
C THR A 5 28.02 -35.71 15.08
N GLY A 6 27.74 -34.72 14.23
CA GLY A 6 28.80 -34.03 13.46
C GLY A 6 29.57 -34.92 12.46
N LYS A 7 29.03 -36.08 12.08
CA LYS A 7 29.52 -36.87 10.95
C LYS A 7 28.85 -36.41 9.66
N PRO A 8 29.56 -36.39 8.51
CA PRO A 8 28.93 -36.06 7.23
C PRO A 8 27.79 -37.04 6.95
N SER A 9 26.64 -36.49 6.56
CA SER A 9 25.45 -37.26 6.20
C SER A 9 25.79 -38.34 5.16
N TYR A 10 25.10 -39.48 5.22
CA TYR A 10 25.02 -40.47 4.14
C TYR A 10 25.17 -39.82 2.75
N PRO A 11 26.02 -40.35 1.85
CA PRO A 11 26.26 -39.75 0.55
C PRO A 11 25.04 -39.96 -0.35
N VAL A 12 23.98 -39.17 -0.13
CA VAL A 12 22.73 -39.17 -0.92
C VAL A 12 23.01 -39.03 -2.42
N ILE A 13 24.15 -38.44 -2.80
CA ILE A 13 24.60 -38.35 -4.19
C ILE A 13 25.07 -39.69 -4.77
N GLU A 14 25.66 -40.58 -3.97
CA GLU A 14 26.06 -41.93 -4.41
C GLU A 14 24.83 -42.82 -4.59
N ASP A 15 23.82 -42.68 -3.73
CA ASP A 15 22.51 -43.31 -3.91
C ASP A 15 21.80 -42.78 -5.16
N LEU A 16 21.89 -41.47 -5.44
CA LEU A 16 21.34 -40.88 -6.66
C LEU A 16 21.98 -41.44 -7.94
N LEU A 17 23.30 -41.62 -7.94
CA LEU A 17 24.05 -42.14 -9.09
C LEU A 17 23.82 -43.65 -9.29
N SER A 18 23.70 -44.42 -8.20
CA SER A 18 23.50 -45.87 -8.27
C SER A 18 22.03 -46.28 -8.47
N LYS A 19 21.08 -45.51 -7.94
CA LYS A 19 19.65 -45.82 -7.90
C LYS A 19 18.77 -44.66 -8.36
N GLY A 20 19.20 -43.91 -9.37
CA GLY A 20 18.48 -42.75 -9.89
C GLY A 20 16.99 -43.00 -10.23
N HIS A 21 16.65 -44.24 -10.62
CA HIS A 21 15.28 -44.65 -10.93
C HIS A 21 14.33 -44.75 -9.72
N GLU A 22 14.85 -44.80 -8.49
CA GLU A 22 14.03 -44.77 -7.27
C GLU A 22 13.57 -43.34 -6.92
N PHE A 23 14.13 -42.32 -7.58
CA PHE A 23 13.85 -40.91 -7.30
C PHE A 23 12.93 -40.29 -8.37
N SER A 24 11.94 -39.51 -7.93
CA SER A 24 11.20 -38.62 -8.82
C SER A 24 12.12 -37.53 -9.40
N PHE A 25 11.84 -37.05 -10.61
CA PHE A 25 12.63 -35.99 -11.26
C PHE A 25 12.80 -34.75 -10.37
N SER A 26 11.74 -34.32 -9.70
CA SER A 26 11.79 -33.14 -8.81
C SER A 26 12.75 -33.34 -7.64
N GLN A 27 12.82 -34.57 -7.10
CA GLN A 27 13.74 -34.90 -6.01
C GLN A 27 15.19 -34.99 -6.51
N VAL A 28 15.42 -35.52 -7.72
CA VAL A 28 16.75 -35.50 -8.38
C VAL A 28 17.25 -34.07 -8.52
N MET A 29 16.44 -33.18 -9.09
CA MET A 29 16.80 -31.77 -9.28
C MET A 29 17.04 -31.02 -7.96
N ARG A 30 16.24 -31.33 -6.92
CA ARG A 30 16.41 -30.76 -5.58
C ARG A 30 17.73 -31.21 -4.91
N ILE A 31 18.10 -32.49 -5.04
CA ILE A 31 19.38 -33.01 -4.54
C ILE A 31 20.54 -32.43 -5.35
N ALA A 32 20.44 -32.42 -6.68
CA ALA A 32 21.44 -31.84 -7.58
C ALA A 32 21.71 -30.38 -7.23
N ARG A 33 20.68 -29.57 -6.96
CA ARG A 33 20.84 -28.19 -6.47
C ARG A 33 21.60 -28.11 -5.15
N MET A 34 21.29 -28.96 -4.17
CA MET A 34 21.99 -28.94 -2.88
C MET A 34 23.47 -29.34 -3.02
N HIS A 35 23.79 -30.21 -3.97
CA HIS A 35 25.14 -30.69 -4.21
C HIS A 35 25.98 -29.76 -5.12
N LEU A 36 25.36 -29.16 -6.14
CA LEU A 36 26.03 -28.31 -7.14
C LEU A 36 25.88 -26.80 -6.86
N GLY A 37 24.96 -26.42 -5.98
CA GLY A 37 24.78 -25.03 -5.53
C GLY A 37 25.88 -24.59 -4.55
N ALA A 38 25.80 -23.34 -4.09
CA ALA A 38 26.80 -22.63 -3.26
C ALA A 38 27.07 -23.21 -1.84
N GLY A 39 26.86 -24.51 -1.63
CA GLY A 39 27.21 -25.25 -0.42
C GLY A 39 27.80 -26.65 -0.68
N GLY A 40 28.16 -26.98 -1.94
CA GLY A 40 28.84 -28.22 -2.31
C GLY A 40 30.36 -28.06 -2.41
N ALA A 41 31.11 -29.13 -2.13
CA ALA A 41 32.57 -29.16 -1.95
C ALA A 41 33.45 -28.82 -3.19
N GLN A 42 32.88 -28.28 -4.26
CA GLN A 42 33.62 -27.86 -5.46
C GLN A 42 33.08 -26.51 -5.96
N GLU A 43 33.78 -25.45 -5.56
CA GLU A 43 33.53 -24.07 -5.96
C GLU A 43 33.96 -23.84 -7.41
N LEU A 44 32.98 -23.68 -8.31
CA LEU A 44 33.16 -23.00 -9.61
C LEU A 44 32.15 -21.84 -9.65
N PRO A 45 32.55 -20.62 -9.28
CA PRO A 45 31.62 -19.52 -8.97
C PRO A 45 30.86 -18.92 -10.16
N GLU A 46 31.22 -19.25 -11.40
CA GLU A 46 30.77 -18.49 -12.58
C GLU A 46 29.54 -19.07 -13.30
N VAL A 47 29.19 -20.35 -13.09
CA VAL A 47 28.10 -21.01 -13.83
C VAL A 47 26.95 -21.39 -12.89
N PRO A 48 25.69 -20.95 -13.17
CA PRO A 48 24.52 -21.37 -12.40
C PRO A 48 24.38 -22.89 -12.37
N TRP A 49 24.01 -23.46 -11.21
CA TRP A 49 23.88 -24.93 -11.07
C TRP A 49 22.90 -25.55 -12.07
N GLN A 50 21.91 -24.79 -12.55
CA GLN A 50 20.95 -25.26 -13.55
C GLN A 50 21.62 -25.62 -14.88
N ASP A 51 22.72 -24.94 -15.22
CA ASP A 51 23.45 -25.16 -16.46
C ASP A 51 24.46 -26.31 -16.34
N ARG A 52 24.73 -26.75 -15.09
CA ARG A 52 25.54 -27.93 -14.75
C ARG A 52 24.74 -29.23 -14.66
N VAL A 53 23.42 -29.14 -14.80
CA VAL A 53 22.52 -30.31 -14.86
C VAL A 53 21.92 -30.38 -16.25
N ARG A 54 22.39 -31.34 -17.05
CA ARG A 54 21.82 -31.65 -18.37
C ARG A 54 20.70 -32.65 -18.21
N VAL A 55 19.54 -32.36 -18.80
CA VAL A 55 18.38 -33.25 -18.75
C VAL A 55 17.97 -33.60 -20.17
N ARG A 56 17.85 -34.91 -20.45
CA ARG A 56 17.40 -35.40 -21.74
C ARG A 56 16.33 -36.49 -21.62
N PRO A 57 15.47 -36.66 -22.63
CA PRO A 57 14.58 -37.80 -22.72
C PRO A 57 15.34 -39.13 -22.90
N ASP A 58 14.72 -40.22 -22.41
CA ASP A 58 15.15 -41.58 -22.64
C ASP A 58 14.82 -42.01 -24.07
N LEU A 59 15.84 -42.48 -24.80
CA LEU A 59 15.66 -42.95 -26.17
C LEU A 59 15.24 -44.42 -26.11
N SER A 60 13.95 -44.64 -25.88
CA SER A 60 13.38 -45.97 -25.73
C SER A 60 11.89 -45.97 -26.08
N LEU A 61 11.42 -47.09 -26.65
CA LEU A 61 9.99 -47.38 -26.83
C LEU A 61 9.42 -48.24 -25.69
N ALA A 62 10.25 -48.59 -24.71
CA ALA A 62 9.81 -49.36 -23.55
C ALA A 62 8.86 -48.54 -22.66
N PHE A 63 7.94 -49.25 -22.00
CA PHE A 63 7.10 -48.65 -20.97
C PHE A 63 7.97 -48.17 -19.80
N PRO A 64 7.88 -46.89 -19.42
CA PRO A 64 8.70 -46.36 -18.35
C PRO A 64 8.21 -46.85 -17.00
N ALA A 65 9.13 -47.34 -16.16
CA ALA A 65 8.83 -47.76 -14.78
C ALA A 65 8.92 -46.60 -13.77
N ALA A 66 9.62 -45.52 -14.13
CA ALA A 66 9.85 -44.35 -13.29
C ALA A 66 10.04 -43.09 -14.15
N ASP A 67 9.94 -41.91 -13.52
CA ASP A 67 10.16 -40.60 -14.16
C ASP A 67 11.61 -40.40 -14.63
N VAL A 68 12.56 -41.02 -13.94
CA VAL A 68 14.00 -40.95 -14.21
C VAL A 68 14.52 -42.36 -14.45
N THR A 69 15.27 -42.56 -15.54
CA THR A 69 15.87 -43.87 -15.85
C THR A 69 17.24 -43.99 -15.19
N ARG A 70 18.08 -42.97 -15.33
CA ARG A 70 19.44 -42.94 -14.77
C ARG A 70 19.95 -41.52 -14.57
N VAL A 71 20.91 -41.38 -13.64
CA VAL A 71 21.66 -40.15 -13.37
C VAL A 71 23.14 -40.47 -13.46
N GLU A 72 23.87 -39.76 -14.32
CA GLU A 72 25.27 -40.02 -14.64
C GLU A 72 26.10 -38.74 -14.40
N ARG A 73 27.41 -38.87 -14.18
CA ARG A 73 28.32 -37.72 -14.19
C ARG A 73 28.73 -37.41 -15.63
N ALA A 74 28.77 -36.14 -15.99
CA ALA A 74 29.15 -35.64 -17.31
C ALA A 74 30.30 -34.61 -17.20
N GLY A 75 31.03 -34.41 -18.30
CA GLY A 75 32.15 -33.47 -18.43
C GLY A 75 33.53 -34.06 -18.07
N ASP A 76 34.60 -33.44 -18.58
CA ASP A 76 36.00 -33.90 -18.42
C ASP A 76 36.46 -33.92 -16.95
N ASP A 77 35.90 -33.04 -16.11
CA ASP A 77 36.17 -32.97 -14.66
C ASP A 77 35.19 -33.81 -13.80
N GLY A 78 34.18 -34.43 -14.40
CA GLY A 78 33.15 -35.23 -13.71
C GLY A 78 32.23 -34.43 -12.78
N ALA A 79 32.15 -33.12 -12.98
CA ALA A 79 31.48 -32.16 -12.09
C ALA A 79 30.03 -31.84 -12.50
N ASP A 80 29.58 -32.26 -13.69
CA ASP A 80 28.22 -32.02 -14.19
C ASP A 80 27.38 -33.29 -14.06
N LEU A 81 26.05 -33.14 -14.05
CA LEU A 81 25.11 -34.27 -13.98
C LEU A 81 24.31 -34.39 -15.27
N LEU A 82 24.17 -35.61 -15.77
CA LEU A 82 23.28 -35.97 -16.87
C LEU A 82 22.10 -36.79 -16.32
N VAL A 83 20.90 -36.24 -16.43
CA VAL A 83 19.65 -36.88 -15.98
C VAL A 83 18.88 -37.35 -17.20
N THR A 84 18.56 -38.64 -17.24
CA THR A 84 17.74 -39.22 -18.32
C THR A 84 16.32 -39.46 -17.81
N THR A 85 15.33 -38.88 -18.48
CA THR A 85 13.92 -38.81 -18.03
C THR A 85 12.97 -39.44 -19.05
N THR A 86 11.80 -39.89 -18.62
CA THR A 86 10.87 -40.67 -19.47
C THR A 86 9.62 -39.91 -19.91
N PHE A 87 9.48 -38.63 -19.53
CA PHE A 87 8.30 -37.80 -19.73
C PHE A 87 8.68 -36.46 -20.38
N LEU A 88 7.75 -35.77 -21.05
CA LEU A 88 7.99 -34.46 -21.72
C LEU A 88 9.10 -34.47 -22.80
N GLY A 89 9.40 -35.64 -23.38
CA GLY A 89 10.28 -35.78 -24.53
C GLY A 89 9.59 -35.54 -25.88
N LEU A 90 10.35 -35.06 -26.87
CA LEU A 90 9.93 -35.01 -28.29
C LEU A 90 10.31 -36.32 -29.01
N TYR A 91 10.97 -37.23 -28.31
CA TYR A 91 11.28 -38.58 -28.74
C TYR A 91 11.16 -39.52 -27.53
N GLY A 92 11.08 -40.83 -27.78
CA GLY A 92 10.87 -41.85 -26.75
C GLY A 92 9.39 -42.21 -26.57
N SER A 93 9.10 -43.07 -25.59
CA SER A 93 7.79 -43.69 -25.40
C SER A 93 6.65 -42.72 -25.06
N SER A 94 6.97 -41.53 -24.54
CA SER A 94 6.01 -40.47 -24.21
C SER A 94 5.95 -39.33 -25.24
N SER A 95 6.55 -39.52 -26.43
CA SER A 95 6.63 -38.47 -27.44
C SER A 95 5.27 -38.15 -28.09
N PRO A 96 4.93 -36.85 -28.29
CA PRO A 96 3.81 -36.46 -29.13
C PRO A 96 4.11 -36.55 -30.63
N LEU A 97 5.39 -36.72 -31.02
CA LEU A 97 5.78 -36.90 -32.42
C LEU A 97 5.50 -38.34 -32.87
N PRO A 98 5.23 -38.56 -34.18
CA PRO A 98 5.07 -39.90 -34.72
C PRO A 98 6.22 -40.84 -34.36
N THR A 99 5.92 -42.11 -34.10
CA THR A 99 6.88 -43.13 -33.62
C THR A 99 8.10 -43.29 -34.53
N HIS A 100 7.95 -43.12 -35.85
CA HIS A 100 9.05 -43.24 -36.81
C HIS A 100 10.23 -42.30 -36.51
N TYR A 101 9.99 -41.09 -35.96
CA TYR A 101 11.08 -40.20 -35.54
C TYR A 101 11.92 -40.82 -34.42
N THR A 102 11.29 -41.56 -33.49
CA THR A 102 12.02 -42.24 -32.41
C THR A 102 12.77 -43.46 -32.94
N GLU A 103 12.20 -44.17 -33.92
CA GLU A 103 12.86 -45.29 -34.61
C GLU A 103 14.10 -44.81 -35.38
N GLU A 104 14.00 -43.71 -36.12
CA GLU A 104 15.14 -43.09 -36.82
C GLU A 104 16.26 -42.69 -35.84
N LEU A 105 15.91 -42.12 -34.69
CA LEU A 105 16.90 -41.78 -33.65
C LEU A 105 17.53 -43.03 -33.02
N LEU A 106 16.79 -44.13 -32.91
CA LEU A 106 17.33 -45.42 -32.43
C LEU A 106 18.30 -46.02 -33.46
N ASP A 107 17.98 -45.94 -34.76
CA ASP A 107 18.86 -46.36 -35.84
C ASP A 107 20.13 -45.49 -35.91
N GLU A 108 19.98 -44.17 -35.75
CA GLU A 108 21.09 -43.22 -35.66
C GLU A 108 22.01 -43.55 -34.48
N ALA A 109 21.43 -43.80 -33.30
CA ALA A 109 22.18 -44.19 -32.11
C ALA A 109 22.87 -45.55 -32.25
N ALA A 110 22.27 -46.50 -33.00
CA ALA A 110 22.90 -47.78 -33.30
C ALA A 110 24.10 -47.65 -34.26
N ALA A 111 24.18 -46.55 -35.01
CA ALA A 111 25.32 -46.18 -35.86
C ALA A 111 26.34 -45.28 -35.14
N ASP A 112 26.28 -45.19 -33.79
CA ASP A 112 27.12 -44.32 -32.95
C ASP A 112 27.03 -42.81 -33.31
N SER A 113 25.89 -42.38 -33.87
CA SER A 113 25.58 -40.97 -34.16
C SER A 113 24.47 -40.45 -33.24
N SER A 114 24.54 -39.17 -32.86
CA SER A 114 23.55 -38.51 -32.00
C SER A 114 23.15 -37.11 -32.48
N VAL A 115 23.45 -36.78 -33.72
CA VAL A 115 23.29 -35.45 -34.32
C VAL A 115 21.85 -34.96 -34.21
N SER A 116 20.87 -35.72 -34.70
CA SER A 116 19.46 -35.29 -34.67
C SER A 116 18.91 -35.26 -33.24
N ARG A 117 19.39 -36.16 -32.38
CA ARG A 117 19.04 -36.22 -30.96
C ARG A 117 19.53 -35.00 -30.20
N ASP A 118 20.80 -34.64 -30.36
CA ASP A 118 21.45 -33.52 -29.69
C ASP A 118 20.79 -32.19 -30.10
N PHE A 119 20.30 -32.08 -31.34
CA PHE A 119 19.52 -30.93 -31.80
C PHE A 119 18.19 -30.79 -31.03
N LEU A 120 17.44 -31.90 -30.84
CA LEU A 120 16.20 -31.87 -30.07
C LEU A 120 16.46 -31.57 -28.59
N ASP A 121 17.58 -32.05 -28.04
CA ASP A 121 17.98 -31.84 -26.65
C ASP A 121 18.23 -30.35 -26.32
N ILE A 122 18.57 -29.50 -27.31
CA ILE A 122 18.62 -28.02 -27.15
C ILE A 122 17.29 -27.47 -26.61
N LEU A 123 16.17 -27.98 -27.15
CA LEU A 123 14.83 -27.54 -26.77
C LEU A 123 14.43 -28.11 -25.40
N HIS A 124 14.80 -29.38 -25.14
CA HIS A 124 14.48 -30.07 -23.90
C HIS A 124 15.18 -29.49 -22.68
N GLN A 125 16.46 -29.13 -22.83
CA GLN A 125 17.28 -28.64 -21.72
C GLN A 125 16.58 -27.49 -20.97
N ARG A 126 16.07 -26.49 -21.70
CA ARG A 126 15.39 -25.36 -21.10
C ARG A 126 14.00 -25.73 -20.55
N LEU A 127 13.27 -26.61 -21.22
CA LEU A 127 11.93 -27.05 -20.82
C LEU A 127 11.94 -27.74 -19.45
N TYR A 128 12.89 -28.65 -19.19
CA TYR A 128 12.98 -29.36 -17.90
C TYR A 128 13.40 -28.44 -16.75
N GLN A 129 14.31 -27.50 -17.00
CA GLN A 129 14.67 -26.47 -16.02
C GLN A 129 13.43 -25.65 -15.62
N LEU A 130 12.66 -25.19 -16.60
CA LEU A 130 11.42 -24.44 -16.40
C LEU A 130 10.36 -25.28 -15.67
N TYR A 131 10.24 -26.57 -16.00
CA TYR A 131 9.33 -27.50 -15.30
C TYR A 131 9.66 -27.60 -13.81
N PHE A 132 10.94 -27.74 -13.45
CA PHE A 132 11.35 -27.76 -12.04
C PHE A 132 11.06 -26.43 -11.33
N GLN A 133 11.25 -25.29 -12.00
CA GLN A 133 10.89 -23.98 -11.46
C GLN A 133 9.38 -23.82 -11.25
N CYS A 134 8.56 -24.31 -12.18
CA CYS A 134 7.09 -24.37 -12.02
C CYS A 134 6.70 -25.21 -10.80
N TRP A 135 7.38 -26.33 -10.59
CA TRP A 135 7.16 -27.18 -9.43
C TRP A 135 7.61 -26.50 -8.13
N SER A 136 8.72 -25.76 -8.10
CA SER A 136 9.19 -25.11 -6.87
C SER A 136 8.41 -23.84 -6.52
N LYS A 137 7.87 -23.09 -7.50
CA LYS A 137 7.24 -21.76 -7.32
C LYS A 137 6.26 -21.70 -6.13
N TYR A 138 5.30 -22.62 -6.06
CA TYR A 138 4.24 -22.60 -5.04
C TYR A 138 4.59 -23.38 -3.76
N ARG A 139 5.80 -23.95 -3.67
CA ARG A 139 6.25 -24.73 -2.52
C ARG A 139 7.11 -23.85 -1.62
N LEU A 140 6.44 -23.06 -0.77
CA LEU A 140 7.10 -22.09 0.12
C LEU A 140 8.22 -22.70 0.97
N PHE A 141 8.07 -23.93 1.46
CA PHE A 141 9.13 -24.58 2.24
C PHE A 141 10.44 -24.76 1.44
N ILE A 142 10.37 -24.98 0.13
CA ILE A 142 11.54 -25.06 -0.75
C ILE A 142 12.11 -23.67 -0.98
N ARG A 143 11.25 -22.72 -1.37
CA ARG A 143 11.64 -21.34 -1.67
C ARG A 143 12.27 -20.63 -0.48
N VAL A 144 11.74 -20.86 0.71
CA VAL A 144 12.16 -20.16 1.94
C VAL A 144 13.23 -20.93 2.70
N ALA A 145 13.02 -22.23 2.99
CA ALA A 145 13.93 -22.97 3.86
C ALA A 145 15.17 -23.49 3.13
N GLU A 146 15.05 -23.81 1.83
CA GLU A 146 16.17 -24.38 1.06
C GLU A 146 16.82 -23.35 0.14
N GLU A 147 16.03 -22.64 -0.67
CA GLU A 147 16.55 -21.64 -1.61
C GLU A 147 16.90 -20.31 -0.94
N LYS A 148 16.39 -20.07 0.29
CA LYS A 148 16.48 -18.79 0.99
C LYS A 148 16.14 -17.61 0.08
N ASN A 149 15.11 -17.78 -0.75
CA ASN A 149 14.71 -16.78 -1.72
C ASN A 149 14.27 -15.50 -0.99
N SER A 150 15.00 -14.41 -1.20
CA SER A 150 14.80 -13.15 -0.51
C SER A 150 13.46 -12.50 -0.80
N ARG A 151 12.89 -12.70 -2.00
CA ARG A 151 11.56 -12.17 -2.37
C ARG A 151 10.45 -12.92 -1.64
N ASP A 152 10.52 -14.24 -1.62
CA ASP A 152 9.53 -15.06 -0.90
C ASP A 152 9.60 -14.83 0.62
N LEU A 153 10.81 -14.64 1.15
CA LEU A 153 11.03 -14.21 2.54
C LEU A 153 10.42 -12.84 2.82
N GLU A 154 10.64 -11.86 1.94
CA GLU A 154 10.03 -10.53 2.06
C GLU A 154 8.50 -10.59 2.10
N ARG A 155 7.88 -11.40 1.23
CA ARG A 155 6.42 -11.62 1.24
C ARG A 155 5.91 -12.12 2.60
N LEU A 156 6.63 -13.05 3.23
CA LEU A 156 6.29 -13.54 4.57
C LEU A 156 6.47 -12.46 5.65
N PHE A 157 7.52 -11.64 5.56
CA PHE A 157 7.71 -10.52 6.47
C PHE A 157 6.63 -9.44 6.32
N CYS A 158 6.11 -9.22 5.10
CA CYS A 158 5.01 -8.31 4.87
C CYS A 158 3.73 -8.70 5.65
N LEU A 159 3.48 -10.01 5.84
CA LEU A 159 2.32 -10.48 6.62
C LEU A 159 2.35 -10.08 8.10
N ILE A 160 3.53 -9.76 8.63
CA ILE A 160 3.72 -9.35 10.04
C ILE A 160 4.06 -7.86 10.18
N GLY A 161 3.94 -7.09 9.10
CA GLY A 161 4.26 -5.66 9.10
C GLY A 161 5.76 -5.34 9.06
N LEU A 162 6.63 -6.32 8.74
CA LEU A 162 8.10 -6.17 8.65
C LEU A 162 8.62 -6.25 7.21
N GLY A 163 7.77 -5.90 6.23
CA GLY A 163 8.13 -5.88 4.81
C GLY A 163 9.32 -4.98 4.53
N GLU A 164 9.33 -3.79 5.13
CA GLU A 164 10.44 -2.83 5.01
C GLU A 164 11.71 -3.30 5.72
N ARG A 165 12.82 -3.31 5.00
CA ARG A 165 14.11 -3.81 5.50
C ARG A 165 14.58 -3.07 6.73
N GLU A 166 14.50 -1.74 6.75
CA GLU A 166 15.03 -0.95 7.87
C GLU A 166 14.23 -1.22 9.17
N LEU A 167 12.94 -1.47 9.04
CA LEU A 167 12.09 -1.87 10.16
C LEU A 167 12.47 -3.29 10.61
N ARG A 168 12.69 -4.21 9.67
CA ARG A 168 13.14 -5.58 9.96
C ARG A 168 14.50 -5.60 10.67
N ASP A 169 15.48 -4.85 10.16
CA ASP A 169 16.83 -4.74 10.71
C ASP A 169 16.83 -4.08 12.10
N SER A 170 15.80 -3.30 12.44
CA SER A 170 15.60 -2.73 13.78
C SER A 170 15.12 -3.76 14.83
N VAL A 171 14.62 -4.91 14.38
CA VAL A 171 14.05 -5.97 15.22
C VAL A 171 15.04 -7.14 15.32
N PRO A 172 15.63 -7.41 16.49
CA PRO A 172 16.53 -8.55 16.65
C PRO A 172 15.79 -9.87 16.43
N ASP A 173 16.41 -10.80 15.70
CA ASP A 173 15.86 -12.13 15.43
C ASP A 173 14.46 -12.05 14.79
N ALA A 174 14.29 -11.15 13.81
CA ALA A 174 13.04 -10.95 13.09
C ALA A 174 12.54 -12.24 12.44
N GLY A 175 13.45 -13.11 11.99
CA GLY A 175 13.13 -14.43 11.45
C GLY A 175 12.30 -15.29 12.41
N SER A 176 12.62 -15.28 13.71
CA SER A 176 11.84 -16.01 14.71
C SER A 176 10.38 -15.55 14.82
N LEU A 177 10.08 -14.30 14.44
CA LEU A 177 8.74 -13.73 14.56
C LEU A 177 7.76 -14.25 13.52
N MET A 178 8.23 -14.80 12.40
CA MET A 178 7.37 -15.36 11.35
C MET A 178 6.45 -16.45 11.88
N ARG A 179 6.91 -17.23 12.88
CA ARG A 179 6.07 -18.26 13.51
C ARG A 179 4.84 -17.71 14.21
N TYR A 180 4.85 -16.42 14.56
CA TYR A 180 3.73 -15.71 15.19
C TYR A 180 2.89 -14.94 14.17
N ALA A 181 3.04 -15.17 12.87
CA ALA A 181 2.33 -14.41 11.85
C ALA A 181 0.82 -14.38 12.08
N GLY A 182 0.21 -15.52 12.45
CA GLY A 182 -1.22 -15.57 12.78
C GLY A 182 -1.62 -14.65 13.94
N LEU A 183 -0.76 -14.45 14.95
CA LEU A 183 -1.01 -13.51 16.05
C LEU A 183 -0.79 -12.05 15.61
N PHE A 184 0.18 -11.81 14.72
CA PHE A 184 0.46 -10.51 14.11
C PHE A 184 -0.51 -10.13 12.97
N SER A 185 -1.39 -11.02 12.51
CA SER A 185 -2.45 -10.67 11.57
C SER A 185 -3.82 -10.50 12.24
N GLN A 186 -3.95 -10.77 13.54
CA GLN A 186 -5.21 -10.59 14.28
C GLN A 186 -5.43 -9.14 14.69
N PHE A 187 -6.58 -8.59 14.31
CA PHE A 187 -7.08 -7.29 14.75
C PHE A 187 -8.49 -7.45 15.34
N PRO A 188 -8.72 -7.00 16.59
CA PRO A 188 -7.77 -6.39 17.52
C PRO A 188 -6.74 -7.39 18.09
N ARG A 189 -5.60 -6.87 18.54
CA ARG A 189 -4.56 -7.61 19.28
C ARG A 189 -5.06 -7.95 20.67
N SER A 190 -5.05 -9.23 21.05
CA SER A 190 -5.67 -9.70 22.28
C SER A 190 -4.66 -9.97 23.40
N ALA A 191 -5.10 -9.81 24.66
CA ALA A 191 -4.26 -10.15 25.82
C ALA A 191 -3.82 -11.63 25.85
N PRO A 192 -4.66 -12.62 25.51
CA PRO A 192 -4.23 -14.02 25.36
C PRO A 192 -3.20 -14.22 24.24
N GLY A 193 -3.30 -13.44 23.14
CA GLY A 193 -2.33 -13.45 22.06
C GLY A 193 -0.95 -12.95 22.53
N LEU A 194 -0.92 -11.82 23.26
CA LEU A 194 0.30 -11.31 23.89
C LEU A 194 0.89 -12.32 24.87
N GLN A 195 0.05 -12.93 25.72
CA GLN A 195 0.47 -13.95 26.68
C GLN A 195 1.12 -15.15 25.97
N THR A 196 0.51 -15.65 24.90
CA THR A 196 1.02 -16.79 24.12
C THR A 196 2.36 -16.47 23.48
N LEU A 197 2.46 -15.30 22.84
CA LEU A 197 3.68 -14.82 22.20
C LEU A 197 4.83 -14.68 23.20
N LEU A 198 4.58 -14.09 24.36
CA LEU A 198 5.62 -13.89 25.38
C LEU A 198 6.05 -15.20 26.06
N ARG A 199 5.11 -16.12 26.33
CA ARG A 199 5.43 -17.42 26.94
C ARG A 199 6.39 -18.24 26.08
N ASP A 200 6.09 -18.36 24.79
CA ASP A 200 6.94 -19.11 23.86
C ASP A 200 8.29 -18.42 23.63
N ALA A 201 8.28 -17.12 23.32
CA ALA A 201 9.51 -16.41 22.95
C ALA A 201 10.53 -16.23 24.09
N LEU A 202 10.05 -16.22 25.35
CA LEU A 202 10.89 -16.14 26.54
C LEU A 202 11.15 -17.50 27.19
N GLY A 203 10.45 -18.56 26.75
CA GLY A 203 10.57 -19.90 27.32
C GLY A 203 10.09 -19.99 28.76
N VAL A 204 9.02 -19.28 29.13
CA VAL A 204 8.53 -19.21 30.53
C VAL A 204 7.27 -20.04 30.73
N GLY A 205 7.28 -20.86 31.79
CA GLY A 205 6.17 -21.76 32.13
C GLY A 205 4.85 -21.03 32.45
N ARG A 206 4.90 -19.99 33.28
CA ARG A 206 3.72 -19.22 33.73
C ARG A 206 3.89 -17.72 33.52
N LEU A 207 3.00 -17.14 32.70
CA LEU A 207 2.90 -15.72 32.44
C LEU A 207 1.42 -15.37 32.27
N GLU A 208 0.95 -14.31 32.91
CA GLU A 208 -0.44 -13.83 32.89
C GLU A 208 -0.48 -12.32 32.60
N VAL A 209 -1.52 -11.86 31.90
CA VAL A 209 -1.72 -10.44 31.56
C VAL A 209 -2.96 -9.91 32.30
N GLU A 210 -2.74 -9.03 33.28
CA GLU A 210 -3.80 -8.34 34.02
C GLU A 210 -4.19 -7.06 33.27
N GLN A 211 -5.43 -7.00 32.79
CA GLN A 211 -5.97 -5.87 32.04
C GLN A 211 -6.57 -4.81 32.98
N CYS A 212 -6.70 -3.58 32.48
CA CYS A 212 -7.42 -2.49 33.14
C CYS A 212 -6.90 -2.11 34.54
N VAL A 213 -5.57 -2.09 34.69
CA VAL A 213 -4.90 -1.79 35.97
C VAL A 213 -5.11 -0.32 36.31
N LEU A 214 -5.54 -0.04 37.54
CA LEU A 214 -5.73 1.33 38.02
C LEU A 214 -4.40 2.09 38.05
N ARG A 215 -4.38 3.26 37.43
CA ARG A 215 -3.30 4.25 37.56
C ARG A 215 -3.85 5.63 37.90
N ARG A 216 -2.98 6.48 38.43
CA ARG A 216 -3.26 7.91 38.64
C ARG A 216 -2.50 8.71 37.60
N VAL A 217 -3.22 9.51 36.82
CA VAL A 217 -2.68 10.26 35.68
C VAL A 217 -2.74 11.75 35.99
N PRO A 218 -1.64 12.50 35.80
CA PRO A 218 -1.67 13.95 35.95
C PRO A 218 -2.55 14.58 34.87
N ILE A 219 -3.37 15.55 35.26
CA ILE A 219 -4.15 16.35 34.30
C ILE A 219 -3.19 17.35 33.64
N PRO A 220 -3.08 17.38 32.30
CA PRO A 220 -2.20 18.31 31.59
C PRO A 220 -2.41 19.76 32.02
N GLU A 221 -1.32 20.51 32.16
CA GLU A 221 -1.36 21.88 32.69
C GLU A 221 -2.28 22.83 31.91
N ASP A 222 -2.38 22.62 30.60
CA ASP A 222 -3.27 23.38 29.70
C ASP A 222 -4.76 23.06 29.91
N GLN A 223 -5.08 21.91 30.53
CA GLN A 223 -6.43 21.44 30.82
C GLN A 223 -6.80 21.56 32.31
N GLN A 224 -5.88 22.03 33.16
CA GLN A 224 -6.17 22.28 34.57
C GLN A 224 -7.09 23.49 34.73
N MET A 225 -8.10 23.36 35.58
CA MET A 225 -8.97 24.49 35.92
C MET A 225 -8.17 25.60 36.61
N ARG A 226 -8.22 26.81 36.04
CA ARG A 226 -7.58 28.01 36.60
C ARG A 226 -8.61 29.14 36.66
N LEU A 227 -8.66 29.85 37.78
CA LEU A 227 -9.50 31.03 37.92
C LEU A 227 -9.05 32.13 36.93
N GLY A 228 -10.00 32.75 36.24
CA GLY A 228 -9.73 33.81 35.26
C GLY A 228 -9.29 33.33 33.87
N ALA A 229 -9.16 32.02 33.64
CA ALA A 229 -8.88 31.45 32.32
C ALA A 229 -10.16 30.87 31.69
N ALA A 230 -10.43 31.22 30.42
CA ALA A 230 -11.52 30.63 29.65
C ALA A 230 -11.10 29.27 29.06
N ASN A 231 -10.76 28.31 29.92
CA ASN A 231 -10.21 27.01 29.49
C ASN A 231 -11.12 25.81 29.75
N ASN A 232 -12.21 25.97 30.52
CA ASN A 232 -13.13 24.88 30.86
C ASN A 232 -14.60 25.34 30.86
N CYS A 233 -15.51 24.41 30.56
CA CYS A 233 -16.96 24.56 30.58
C CYS A 233 -17.57 23.63 31.63
N LEU A 234 -18.45 24.20 32.46
CA LEU A 234 -19.17 23.46 33.50
C LEU A 234 -20.02 22.34 32.87
N GLY A 235 -19.93 21.13 33.41
CA GLY A 235 -20.65 19.95 32.92
C GLY A 235 -20.05 19.27 31.69
N VAL A 236 -18.97 19.81 31.10
CA VAL A 236 -18.31 19.24 29.92
C VAL A 236 -16.92 18.68 30.25
N ASN A 237 -16.03 19.51 30.80
CA ASN A 237 -14.62 19.16 31.06
C ASN A 237 -14.11 19.66 32.43
N THR A 238 -15.03 19.93 33.35
CA THR A 238 -14.72 20.37 34.72
C THR A 238 -14.33 19.18 35.60
N VAL A 239 -13.04 19.02 35.94
CA VAL A 239 -12.52 17.94 36.81
C VAL A 239 -11.71 18.52 37.97
N LEU A 240 -11.98 18.07 39.20
CA LEU A 240 -11.34 18.57 40.42
C LEU A 240 -9.98 17.91 40.66
N GLY A 241 -8.97 18.71 41.02
CA GLY A 241 -7.64 18.25 41.39
C GLY A 241 -6.61 18.33 40.25
N SER A 242 -5.39 17.85 40.51
CA SER A 242 -4.28 17.80 39.54
C SER A 242 -4.06 16.41 38.95
N VAL A 243 -4.79 15.39 39.43
CA VAL A 243 -4.66 13.98 39.02
C VAL A 243 -6.03 13.32 38.92
N MET A 244 -6.17 12.37 38.00
CA MET A 244 -7.40 11.61 37.76
C MET A 244 -7.13 10.09 37.77
N PRO A 245 -8.05 9.25 38.29
CA PRO A 245 -7.95 7.80 38.13
C PRO A 245 -8.22 7.39 36.68
N ASP A 246 -7.42 6.45 36.16
CA ASP A 246 -7.60 5.85 34.84
C ASP A 246 -7.43 4.32 34.93
N ARG A 247 -8.27 3.59 34.20
CA ARG A 247 -8.21 2.12 34.04
C ARG A 247 -8.11 1.69 32.58
N MET A 248 -8.20 2.60 31.62
CA MET A 248 -8.15 2.26 30.20
C MET A 248 -6.70 2.24 29.69
N GLY A 249 -5.82 3.08 30.25
CA GLY A 249 -4.47 3.26 29.72
C GLY A 249 -3.39 2.33 30.26
N LYS A 250 -3.70 1.27 31.04
CA LYS A 250 -2.68 0.44 31.69
C LYS A 250 -3.01 -1.05 31.83
N PHE A 251 -2.00 -1.91 31.64
CA PHE A 251 -2.05 -3.33 31.97
C PHE A 251 -0.78 -3.78 32.73
N ARG A 252 -0.76 -5.00 33.25
CA ARG A 252 0.39 -5.57 33.99
C ARG A 252 0.69 -6.98 33.54
N ILE A 253 1.97 -7.30 33.42
CA ILE A 253 2.45 -8.64 33.10
C ILE A 253 2.94 -9.29 34.38
N HIS A 254 2.41 -10.48 34.68
CA HIS A 254 2.83 -11.30 35.80
C HIS A 254 3.69 -12.43 35.27
N ILE A 255 4.91 -12.60 35.78
CA ILE A 255 5.80 -13.71 35.42
C ILE A 255 6.20 -14.45 36.70
N GLY A 256 6.01 -15.76 36.70
CA GLY A 256 6.45 -16.65 37.78
C GLY A 256 5.35 -17.57 38.30
N PRO A 257 5.65 -18.39 39.33
CA PRO A 257 6.84 -18.30 40.19
C PRO A 257 8.17 -18.62 39.47
N LEU A 258 9.25 -17.91 39.81
CA LEU A 258 10.59 -18.03 39.23
C LEU A 258 11.63 -18.44 40.29
N SER A 259 12.71 -19.11 39.88
CA SER A 259 13.92 -19.25 40.70
C SER A 259 14.69 -17.93 40.81
N GLN A 260 15.56 -17.77 41.81
CA GLN A 260 16.36 -16.55 41.98
C GLN A 260 17.20 -16.23 40.74
N LYS A 261 17.82 -17.25 40.11
CA LYS A 261 18.59 -17.09 38.88
C LYS A 261 17.74 -16.58 37.71
N GLU A 262 16.53 -17.11 37.54
CA GLU A 262 15.62 -16.66 36.48
C GLU A 262 15.09 -15.26 36.76
N PHE A 263 14.74 -14.96 38.02
CA PHE A 263 14.28 -13.66 38.47
C PHE A 263 15.29 -12.56 38.10
N ASP A 264 16.57 -12.77 38.40
CA ASP A 264 17.65 -11.82 38.10
C ASP A 264 17.81 -11.60 36.58
N THR A 265 17.52 -12.62 35.75
CA THR A 265 17.56 -12.47 34.30
C THR A 265 16.43 -11.60 33.75
N PHE A 266 15.36 -11.34 34.49
CA PHE A 266 14.26 -10.45 34.09
C PHE A 266 14.35 -9.04 34.69
N LEU A 267 15.40 -8.74 35.45
CA LEU A 267 15.60 -7.40 36.00
C LEU A 267 15.92 -6.38 34.89
N PRO A 268 15.57 -5.09 35.08
CA PRO A 268 15.84 -4.07 34.08
C PRO A 268 17.32 -3.98 33.68
N GLY A 269 17.56 -3.92 32.38
CA GLY A 269 18.90 -3.86 31.76
C GLY A 269 19.44 -5.19 31.25
N THR A 270 18.81 -6.32 31.56
CA THR A 270 19.23 -7.63 31.05
C THR A 270 18.73 -7.88 29.62
N PRO A 271 19.35 -8.82 28.87
CA PRO A 271 18.90 -9.19 27.52
C PRO A 271 17.45 -9.70 27.47
N ARG A 272 17.02 -10.52 28.44
CA ARG A 272 15.63 -11.04 28.50
C ARG A 272 14.62 -9.93 28.78
N TYR A 273 14.95 -8.98 29.67
CA TYR A 273 14.12 -7.80 29.91
C TYR A 273 13.96 -6.94 28.64
N ILE A 274 15.05 -6.71 27.91
CA ILE A 274 15.02 -5.94 26.65
C ILE A 274 14.18 -6.67 25.60
N LYS A 275 14.32 -8.00 25.47
CA LYS A 275 13.51 -8.82 24.56
C LYS A 275 12.02 -8.73 24.90
N LEU A 276 11.65 -8.92 26.17
CA LEU A 276 10.28 -8.77 26.67
C LEU A 276 9.70 -7.39 26.30
N ALA A 277 10.40 -6.31 26.64
CA ALA A 277 9.95 -4.94 26.37
C ALA A 277 9.71 -4.68 24.88
N ARG A 278 10.62 -5.14 24.01
CA ARG A 278 10.51 -4.96 22.56
C ARG A 278 9.36 -5.75 21.95
N MET A 279 9.19 -7.01 22.35
CA MET A 279 8.10 -7.85 21.85
C MET A 279 6.73 -7.28 22.22
N ILE A 280 6.58 -6.76 23.45
CA ILE A 280 5.35 -6.04 23.86
C ILE A 280 5.12 -4.83 22.95
N ARG A 281 6.14 -4.00 22.72
CA ARG A 281 6.02 -2.78 21.88
C ARG A 281 5.73 -3.10 20.41
N LEU A 282 6.19 -4.25 19.91
CA LEU A 282 5.90 -4.69 18.55
C LEU A 282 4.47 -5.24 18.42
N TYR A 283 3.97 -5.93 19.44
CA TYR A 283 2.64 -6.52 19.42
C TYR A 283 1.51 -5.49 19.65
N ILE A 284 1.76 -4.49 20.49
CA ILE A 284 0.77 -3.49 20.89
C ILE A 284 0.72 -2.31 19.90
N VAL A 285 -0.50 -1.93 19.52
CA VAL A 285 -0.78 -0.78 18.64
C VAL A 285 -0.90 0.52 19.46
N ASP A 286 -1.69 0.49 20.53
CA ASP A 286 -1.98 1.66 21.36
C ASP A 286 -0.88 1.97 22.40
N PRO A 287 -0.75 3.22 22.87
CA PRO A 287 0.33 3.62 23.77
C PRO A 287 0.15 3.18 25.23
N PHE A 288 -0.43 1.99 25.52
CA PHE A 288 -0.67 1.54 26.88
C PHE A 288 0.56 1.64 27.79
N ASP A 289 0.34 2.08 29.02
CA ASP A 289 1.31 1.93 30.10
C ASP A 289 1.36 0.47 30.55
N PHE A 290 2.53 -0.04 30.92
CA PHE A 290 2.64 -1.41 31.41
C PHE A 290 3.76 -1.61 32.43
N ASP A 291 3.44 -2.40 33.44
CA ASP A 291 4.37 -2.78 34.50
C ASP A 291 4.68 -4.28 34.43
N LEU A 292 5.87 -4.64 34.92
CA LEU A 292 6.25 -6.03 35.14
C LEU A 292 6.11 -6.36 36.62
N LYS A 293 5.38 -7.44 36.92
CA LYS A 293 5.39 -8.09 38.22
C LYS A 293 6.10 -9.43 38.11
N LEU A 294 7.29 -9.51 38.70
CA LEU A 294 8.03 -10.76 38.84
C LEU A 294 7.64 -11.41 40.17
N ILE A 295 7.33 -12.70 40.14
CA ILE A 295 6.96 -13.52 41.30
C ILE A 295 8.10 -14.52 41.53
N LEU A 296 8.72 -14.45 42.69
CA LEU A 296 9.77 -15.36 43.14
C LEU A 296 9.15 -16.53 43.91
N ALA A 297 9.63 -17.74 43.67
CA ALA A 297 9.14 -18.95 44.32
C ALA A 297 9.40 -18.93 45.84
N ALA A 298 8.56 -19.63 46.60
CA ALA A 298 8.69 -19.72 48.05
C ALA A 298 10.06 -20.29 48.45
N GLY A 299 10.75 -19.63 49.38
CA GLY A 299 12.07 -20.06 49.87
C GLY A 299 13.28 -19.58 49.06
N GLU A 300 13.09 -18.95 47.90
CA GLU A 300 14.19 -18.42 47.07
C GLU A 300 14.61 -16.98 47.45
N ALA A 301 13.81 -16.28 48.27
CA ALA A 301 14.09 -14.90 48.64
C ALA A 301 15.20 -14.80 49.70
N ASP A 302 16.27 -14.05 49.40
CA ASP A 302 17.32 -13.74 50.36
C ASP A 302 17.06 -12.42 51.10
N PRO A 303 17.37 -12.32 52.41
CA PRO A 303 17.22 -11.09 53.16
C PRO A 303 18.29 -10.06 52.75
N ILE A 304 17.90 -8.79 52.69
CA ILE A 304 18.79 -7.68 52.35
C ILE A 304 20.01 -7.60 53.31
N ARG A 305 21.21 -7.46 52.73
CA ARG A 305 22.47 -7.20 53.45
C ARG A 305 23.09 -5.91 52.95
N LEU A 306 23.38 -4.99 53.87
CA LEU A 306 24.01 -3.70 53.56
C LEU A 306 25.51 -3.88 53.33
N GLY A 307 26.08 -3.15 52.35
CA GLY A 307 27.53 -3.10 52.12
C GLY A 307 28.08 -4.06 51.06
N ASP A 308 27.22 -4.86 50.42
CA ASP A 308 27.61 -5.74 49.31
C ASP A 308 27.67 -4.93 47.99
N PRO A 309 28.82 -4.90 47.27
CA PRO A 309 28.93 -4.21 45.99
C PRO A 309 28.01 -4.78 44.89
N ASP A 310 27.63 -6.06 44.96
CA ASP A 310 26.64 -6.70 44.09
C ASP A 310 25.27 -6.89 44.80
N GLY A 311 25.04 -6.13 45.87
CA GLY A 311 23.88 -6.25 46.75
C GLY A 311 22.52 -5.93 46.08
N PRO A 312 21.41 -6.29 46.75
CA PRO A 312 20.07 -6.11 46.20
C PRO A 312 19.73 -4.64 45.97
N ARG A 313 19.10 -4.37 44.83
CA ARG A 313 18.62 -3.07 44.37
C ARG A 313 17.25 -2.76 44.98
N LEU A 314 17.16 -1.60 45.62
CA LEU A 314 15.93 -1.14 46.27
C LEU A 314 14.76 -1.09 45.27
N GLY A 315 13.65 -1.73 45.65
CA GLY A 315 12.43 -1.79 44.84
C GLY A 315 12.44 -2.81 43.71
N TRP A 316 13.55 -3.55 43.51
CA TRP A 316 13.68 -4.57 42.46
C TRP A 316 13.83 -5.98 43.04
N ASN A 317 14.84 -6.20 43.90
CA ASN A 317 15.14 -7.51 44.50
C ASN A 317 15.52 -7.41 45.99
N SER A 318 15.08 -6.35 46.67
CA SER A 318 15.31 -6.12 48.10
C SER A 318 14.18 -6.70 48.96
N TRP A 319 14.45 -7.78 49.70
CA TRP A 319 13.49 -8.38 50.63
C TRP A 319 13.91 -8.15 52.08
N CYS A 320 13.02 -7.59 52.89
CA CYS A 320 13.26 -7.35 54.31
C CYS A 320 12.40 -8.27 55.16
N PHE A 321 13.00 -9.29 55.77
CA PHE A 321 12.34 -10.21 56.68
C PHE A 321 13.35 -10.75 57.70
N SER A 322 12.87 -11.11 58.89
CA SER A 322 13.65 -11.73 59.96
C SER A 322 12.96 -13.01 60.42
N GLY A 323 13.60 -14.17 60.30
CA GLY A 323 13.02 -15.46 60.70
C GLY A 323 12.78 -16.42 59.53
N GLY A 324 11.61 -17.06 59.49
CA GLY A 324 11.25 -18.07 58.50
C GLY A 324 11.24 -17.55 57.05
N THR A 325 11.50 -18.43 56.10
CA THR A 325 11.48 -18.09 54.68
C THR A 325 10.10 -17.60 54.25
N PRO A 326 10.01 -16.46 53.56
CA PRO A 326 8.73 -15.98 53.05
C PRO A 326 8.16 -16.96 52.01
N GLY A 327 6.83 -16.92 51.84
CA GLY A 327 6.14 -17.59 50.73
C GLY A 327 6.49 -16.96 49.38
N GLU A 328 5.57 -17.00 48.42
CA GLU A 328 5.77 -16.29 47.15
C GLU A 328 5.84 -14.78 47.39
N VAL A 329 6.93 -14.16 46.96
CA VAL A 329 7.13 -12.71 47.01
C VAL A 329 7.21 -12.16 45.61
N GLY A 330 6.83 -10.89 45.40
CA GLY A 330 6.84 -10.32 44.07
C GLY A 330 7.22 -8.84 44.05
N ALA A 331 7.96 -8.46 43.02
CA ALA A 331 8.41 -7.09 42.79
C ALA A 331 7.67 -6.52 41.59
N ILE A 332 7.17 -5.29 41.72
CA ILE A 332 6.50 -4.56 40.65
C ILE A 332 7.38 -3.38 40.28
N PHE A 333 7.75 -3.30 39.01
CA PHE A 333 8.48 -2.16 38.49
C PHE A 333 7.93 -1.74 37.12
N PRO A 334 7.95 -0.43 36.82
CA PRO A 334 7.56 0.06 35.51
C PRO A 334 8.56 -0.48 34.48
N LEU A 335 8.04 -0.95 33.35
CA LEU A 335 8.91 -1.32 32.24
C LEU A 335 9.40 -0.01 31.61
N ALA A 336 10.64 0.38 31.94
CA ALA A 336 11.24 1.64 31.54
C ALA A 336 10.96 1.96 30.06
N GLN A 337 10.34 3.11 29.82
CA GLN A 337 10.10 3.65 28.48
C GLN A 337 11.39 4.06 27.77
N SER A 338 12.54 4.01 28.47
CA SER A 338 13.86 4.41 27.98
C SER A 338 14.07 3.92 26.55
N ALA A 339 14.41 4.87 25.69
CA ALA A 339 14.91 4.66 24.34
C ALA A 339 16.13 3.75 24.44
N THR A 340 15.92 2.43 24.42
CA THR A 340 17.02 1.52 24.14
C THR A 340 17.43 1.85 22.72
N LYS A 341 18.56 2.55 22.59
CA LYS A 341 19.32 2.73 21.36
C LYS A 341 19.12 1.48 20.51
N ALA A 342 18.64 1.63 19.28
CA ALA A 342 18.53 0.52 18.35
C ALA A 342 19.87 -0.25 18.42
N PRO A 343 19.84 -1.58 18.64
CA PRO A 343 21.08 -2.34 18.60
C PRO A 343 21.71 -2.10 17.22
N ALA A 344 23.04 -2.19 17.13
CA ALA A 344 23.68 -2.25 15.83
C ALA A 344 22.98 -3.35 15.01
N PRO A 345 22.66 -3.10 13.72
CA PRO A 345 21.98 -4.09 12.90
C PRO A 345 22.79 -5.39 12.98
N VAL A 346 22.18 -6.42 13.56
CA VAL A 346 22.72 -7.77 13.44
C VAL A 346 22.45 -8.13 11.99
N ALA A 347 23.50 -8.42 11.23
CA ALA A 347 23.34 -8.92 9.88
C ALA A 347 22.57 -10.23 9.97
N ASP A 348 21.27 -10.18 9.74
CA ASP A 348 20.50 -11.37 9.44
C ASP A 348 21.08 -11.97 8.15
N ASP A 349 21.36 -13.28 8.16
CA ASP A 349 21.86 -14.06 7.00
C ASP A 349 20.91 -14.03 5.78
N PHE A 350 19.79 -13.33 5.87
CA PHE A 350 18.81 -13.12 4.82
C PHE A 350 19.26 -11.94 3.95
N GLY A 351 20.21 -12.21 3.05
CA GLY A 351 20.70 -11.23 2.08
C GLY A 351 19.56 -10.52 1.33
N SER A 352 19.78 -9.24 1.01
CA SER A 352 18.84 -8.46 0.20
C SER A 352 18.64 -9.10 -1.17
N ALA A 353 17.41 -9.07 -1.67
CA ALA A 353 17.20 -9.23 -3.11
C ALA A 353 18.04 -8.16 -3.81
N PRO A 354 19.06 -8.51 -4.62
CA PRO A 354 19.64 -7.51 -5.50
C PRO A 354 18.51 -6.94 -6.36
N GLU A 355 18.51 -5.63 -6.56
CA GLU A 355 17.83 -5.00 -7.69
C GLU A 355 18.53 -5.51 -8.96
N ARG A 356 18.29 -6.77 -9.32
CA ARG A 356 18.59 -7.23 -10.67
C ARG A 356 17.73 -6.37 -11.58
N THR A 357 18.36 -5.71 -12.55
CA THR A 357 17.75 -5.17 -13.75
C THR A 357 17.05 -6.31 -14.48
N GLN A 358 15.86 -6.67 -13.99
CA GLN A 358 15.09 -7.75 -14.55
C GLN A 358 14.44 -7.29 -15.85
N PRO A 359 14.25 -8.23 -16.80
CA PRO A 359 13.37 -8.01 -17.92
C PRO A 359 12.00 -7.53 -17.40
N SER A 360 11.60 -6.32 -17.79
CA SER A 360 10.36 -5.69 -17.31
C SER A 360 9.19 -5.96 -18.25
N THR A 361 9.51 -6.29 -19.51
CA THR A 361 8.58 -6.55 -20.59
C THR A 361 8.74 -7.98 -21.10
N LEU A 362 7.68 -8.51 -21.71
CA LEU A 362 7.73 -9.81 -22.39
C LEU A 362 8.81 -9.84 -23.48
N THR A 363 9.07 -8.70 -24.13
CA THR A 363 10.14 -8.53 -25.11
C THR A 363 11.51 -8.78 -24.52
N ASP A 364 11.77 -8.29 -23.30
CA ASP A 364 13.06 -8.50 -22.62
C ASP A 364 13.24 -10.00 -22.28
N TYR A 365 12.19 -10.67 -21.78
CA TYR A 365 12.21 -12.12 -21.54
C TYR A 365 12.43 -12.91 -22.84
N TYR A 366 11.75 -12.51 -23.91
CA TYR A 366 11.88 -13.13 -25.22
C TYR A 366 13.32 -13.02 -25.75
N GLN A 367 13.92 -11.83 -25.67
CA GLN A 367 15.31 -11.62 -26.10
C GLN A 367 16.30 -12.47 -25.29
N GLN A 368 16.10 -12.58 -23.97
CA GLN A 368 16.93 -13.43 -23.11
C GLN A 368 16.80 -14.93 -23.42
N GLU A 369 15.58 -15.43 -23.60
CA GLU A 369 15.35 -16.84 -23.96
C GLU A 369 15.89 -17.15 -25.37
N LEU A 370 15.73 -16.23 -26.33
CA LEU A 370 16.27 -16.38 -27.67
C LEU A 370 17.80 -16.39 -27.68
N ALA A 371 18.44 -15.52 -26.90
CA ALA A 371 19.89 -15.51 -26.73
C ALA A 371 20.38 -16.86 -26.15
N ARG A 372 19.72 -17.37 -25.11
CA ARG A 372 20.07 -18.67 -24.51
C ARG A 372 19.96 -19.83 -25.50
N LEU A 373 18.88 -19.87 -26.29
CA LEU A 373 18.72 -20.90 -27.33
C LEU A 373 19.82 -20.80 -28.40
N ARG A 374 20.22 -19.58 -28.78
CA ARG A 374 21.33 -19.36 -29.72
C ARG A 374 22.67 -19.81 -29.14
N ASP A 375 22.91 -19.62 -27.85
CA ASP A 375 24.13 -20.10 -27.18
C ASP A 375 24.19 -21.64 -27.16
N LEU A 376 23.08 -22.30 -26.84
CA LEU A 376 22.99 -23.77 -26.91
C LEU A 376 23.17 -24.29 -28.34
N ALA A 377 22.59 -23.60 -29.32
CA ALA A 377 22.75 -23.91 -30.74
C ALA A 377 24.21 -23.73 -31.22
N ALA A 378 24.93 -22.74 -30.69
CA ALA A 378 26.36 -22.57 -30.95
C ALA A 378 27.20 -23.70 -30.33
N GLY A 379 26.85 -24.15 -29.12
CA GLY A 379 27.45 -25.33 -28.50
C GLY A 379 27.25 -26.60 -29.33
N TYR A 380 26.03 -26.81 -29.85
CA TYR A 380 25.71 -27.90 -30.78
C TYR A 380 26.53 -27.81 -32.08
N ALA A 381 26.62 -26.62 -32.68
CA ALA A 381 27.40 -26.39 -33.89
C ALA A 381 28.91 -26.66 -33.70
N GLY A 382 29.43 -26.40 -32.50
CA GLY A 382 30.81 -26.76 -32.14
C GLY A 382 31.04 -28.26 -32.00
N ALA A 383 30.06 -29.00 -31.47
CA ALA A 383 30.12 -30.46 -31.36
C ALA A 383 29.92 -31.17 -32.70
N HIS A 384 29.15 -30.56 -33.61
CA HIS A 384 28.79 -31.11 -34.93
C HIS A 384 29.09 -30.12 -36.07
N PRO A 385 30.37 -29.94 -36.44
CA PRO A 385 30.78 -28.91 -37.42
C PRO A 385 30.13 -29.06 -38.81
N GLU A 386 29.76 -30.29 -39.19
CA GLU A 386 29.18 -30.63 -40.50
C GLU A 386 27.79 -29.99 -40.72
N LEU A 387 27.04 -29.75 -39.65
CA LEU A 387 25.70 -29.16 -39.68
C LEU A 387 25.64 -27.74 -39.08
N ALA A 388 26.79 -27.19 -38.67
CA ALA A 388 26.88 -25.86 -38.09
C ALA A 388 26.25 -24.76 -38.97
N SER A 389 26.37 -24.89 -40.30
CA SER A 389 25.82 -23.95 -41.28
C SER A 389 24.29 -23.97 -41.39
N MET A 390 23.63 -25.06 -40.98
CA MET A 390 22.17 -25.18 -40.98
C MET A 390 21.53 -24.58 -39.73
N VAL A 391 22.27 -24.53 -38.62
CA VAL A 391 21.78 -24.13 -37.30
C VAL A 391 22.28 -22.74 -36.88
N THR A 392 23.47 -22.33 -37.33
CA THR A 392 24.11 -21.06 -36.93
C THR A 392 24.69 -20.29 -38.13
N GLY A 393 24.64 -18.95 -38.07
CA GLY A 393 25.22 -18.05 -39.09
C GLY A 393 24.23 -17.58 -40.18
N HIS A 394 24.73 -16.84 -41.18
CA HIS A 394 23.90 -16.21 -42.22
C HIS A 394 23.27 -17.18 -43.24
N LEU A 395 23.67 -18.45 -43.21
CA LEU A 395 23.14 -19.53 -44.07
C LEU A 395 22.20 -20.48 -43.30
N ALA A 396 21.86 -20.16 -42.04
CA ALA A 396 20.98 -20.97 -41.22
C ALA A 396 19.60 -21.15 -41.86
N ASN A 397 19.00 -22.31 -41.65
CA ASN A 397 17.68 -22.62 -42.20
C ASN A 397 16.62 -21.71 -41.55
N PRO A 398 15.84 -20.92 -42.32
CA PRO A 398 14.81 -20.04 -41.77
C PRO A 398 13.76 -20.75 -40.92
N SER A 399 13.54 -22.05 -41.15
CA SER A 399 12.59 -22.85 -40.38
C SER A 399 13.10 -23.17 -38.97
N VAL A 400 14.42 -23.39 -38.82
CA VAL A 400 15.06 -23.61 -37.52
C VAL A 400 15.05 -22.33 -36.71
N GLU A 401 15.32 -21.18 -37.36
CA GLU A 401 15.25 -19.88 -36.69
C GLU A 401 13.83 -19.58 -36.19
N ARG A 402 12.79 -19.78 -37.02
CA ARG A 402 11.38 -19.63 -36.60
C ARG A 402 10.99 -20.57 -35.47
N LEU A 403 11.55 -21.78 -35.43
CA LEU A 403 11.33 -22.72 -34.33
C LEU A 403 11.92 -22.16 -33.03
N PHE A 404 13.15 -21.64 -33.06
CA PHE A 404 13.76 -21.01 -31.89
C PHE A 404 13.02 -19.75 -31.44
N GLU A 405 12.53 -18.93 -32.38
CA GLU A 405 11.66 -17.79 -32.06
C GLU A 405 10.37 -18.25 -31.36
N GLY A 406 9.68 -19.25 -31.91
CA GLY A 406 8.46 -19.79 -31.30
C GLY A 406 8.68 -20.36 -29.89
N VAL A 407 9.75 -21.14 -29.70
CA VAL A 407 10.10 -21.73 -28.40
C VAL A 407 10.55 -20.65 -27.40
N ALA A 408 11.33 -19.67 -27.84
CA ALA A 408 11.72 -18.53 -27.00
C ALA A 408 10.50 -17.75 -26.52
N PHE A 409 9.50 -17.53 -27.38
CA PHE A 409 8.26 -16.86 -27.00
C PHE A 409 7.47 -17.63 -25.94
N LEU A 410 7.33 -18.95 -26.09
CA LEU A 410 6.64 -19.79 -25.09
C LEU A 410 7.39 -19.83 -23.76
N ASN A 411 8.72 -19.99 -23.80
CA ASN A 411 9.56 -19.97 -22.61
C ASN A 411 9.53 -18.62 -21.90
N ALA A 412 9.52 -17.51 -22.66
CA ALA A 412 9.43 -16.16 -22.13
C ALA A 412 8.12 -15.92 -21.36
N ASN A 413 6.98 -16.36 -21.90
CA ASN A 413 5.69 -16.29 -21.20
C ASN A 413 5.70 -17.10 -19.89
N LEU A 414 6.31 -18.28 -19.90
CA LEU A 414 6.41 -19.10 -18.71
C LEU A 414 7.33 -18.48 -17.67
N GLN A 415 8.49 -17.96 -18.08
CA GLN A 415 9.44 -17.30 -17.19
C GLN A 415 8.86 -16.02 -16.58
N GLN A 416 8.15 -15.21 -17.38
CA GLN A 416 7.42 -14.05 -16.88
C GLN A 416 6.42 -14.48 -15.80
N LYS A 417 5.63 -15.53 -16.07
CA LYS A 417 4.69 -16.07 -15.09
C LYS A 417 5.38 -16.64 -13.85
N LEU A 418 6.57 -17.21 -13.97
CA LEU A 418 7.34 -17.71 -12.83
C LEU A 418 7.82 -16.57 -11.92
N ASP A 419 8.14 -15.43 -12.50
CA ASP A 419 8.64 -14.24 -11.79
C ASP A 419 7.52 -13.37 -11.18
N ASP A 420 6.25 -13.61 -11.53
CA ASP A 420 5.10 -12.90 -10.96
C ASP A 420 5.00 -13.01 -9.43
N ASP A 421 4.45 -11.97 -8.79
CA ASP A 421 4.42 -11.78 -7.33
C ASP A 421 3.32 -12.54 -6.58
N LEU A 422 3.03 -13.77 -7.01
CA LEU A 422 1.88 -14.58 -6.53
C LEU A 422 0.56 -13.77 -6.57
N PRO A 423 0.22 -13.18 -7.75
CA PRO A 423 -0.98 -12.34 -7.91
C PRO A 423 -2.26 -13.08 -7.52
N GLU A 424 -2.28 -14.41 -7.62
CA GLU A 424 -3.42 -15.26 -7.25
C GLU A 424 -3.81 -15.14 -5.77
N ILE A 425 -2.90 -14.67 -4.90
CA ILE A 425 -3.16 -14.47 -3.48
C ILE A 425 -3.27 -12.98 -3.17
N ILE A 426 -2.25 -12.21 -3.55
CA ILE A 426 -2.13 -10.83 -3.09
C ILE A 426 -3.12 -9.89 -3.79
N HIS A 427 -3.50 -10.16 -5.05
CA HIS A 427 -4.47 -9.30 -5.72
C HIS A 427 -5.85 -9.39 -5.08
N GLU A 428 -6.29 -10.57 -4.65
CA GLU A 428 -7.60 -10.72 -4.03
C GLU A 428 -7.66 -10.06 -2.63
N LEU A 429 -6.57 -10.12 -1.87
CA LEU A 429 -6.45 -9.43 -0.58
C LEU A 429 -6.39 -7.91 -0.76
N THR A 430 -5.57 -7.43 -1.68
CA THR A 430 -5.43 -6.00 -1.97
C THR A 430 -6.72 -5.42 -2.53
N GLU A 431 -7.42 -6.11 -3.43
CA GLU A 431 -8.71 -5.64 -3.95
C GLU A 431 -9.77 -5.54 -2.84
N ALA A 432 -9.68 -6.38 -1.80
CA ALA A 432 -10.59 -6.33 -0.66
C ALA A 432 -10.26 -5.22 0.35
N LEU A 433 -8.98 -4.89 0.53
CA LEU A 433 -8.51 -3.89 1.51
C LEU A 433 -8.34 -2.49 0.91
N HIS A 434 -7.92 -2.41 -0.35
CA HIS A 434 -7.57 -1.20 -1.09
C HIS A 434 -7.95 -1.34 -2.58
N PRO A 435 -9.27 -1.36 -2.90
CA PRO A 435 -9.81 -1.70 -4.24
C PRO A 435 -9.33 -0.82 -5.40
N TRP A 436 -8.75 0.35 -5.12
CA TRP A 436 -8.29 1.30 -6.13
C TRP A 436 -6.80 1.14 -6.49
N ASP A 437 -6.06 0.20 -5.88
CA ASP A 437 -4.64 -0.04 -6.22
C ASP A 437 -4.45 -0.61 -7.64
N PHE A 438 -5.40 -1.44 -8.10
CA PHE A 438 -5.37 -2.05 -9.44
C PHE A 438 -6.12 -1.25 -10.49
N ARG A 439 -6.70 -0.10 -10.12
CA ARG A 439 -7.43 0.75 -11.04
C ARG A 439 -6.47 1.76 -11.67
N PRO A 440 -6.60 2.08 -12.97
CA PRO A 440 -5.84 3.17 -13.55
C PRO A 440 -6.23 4.47 -12.86
N ILE A 441 -5.24 5.34 -12.65
CA ILE A 441 -5.45 6.66 -12.06
C ILE A 441 -5.94 7.59 -13.18
N PRO A 442 -7.21 8.04 -13.13
CA PRO A 442 -7.79 8.84 -14.21
C PRO A 442 -7.20 10.24 -14.25
N ALA A 443 -7.25 10.86 -15.44
CA ALA A 443 -6.97 12.27 -15.61
C ALA A 443 -7.96 13.14 -14.81
N THR A 444 -7.47 14.23 -14.21
CA THR A 444 -8.25 15.14 -13.37
C THR A 444 -7.94 16.60 -13.73
N THR A 445 -8.89 17.49 -13.46
CA THR A 445 -8.69 18.95 -13.56
C THR A 445 -9.70 19.66 -12.67
N ILE A 446 -9.67 20.99 -12.61
CA ILE A 446 -10.67 21.81 -11.93
C ILE A 446 -11.47 22.57 -12.95
N VAL A 447 -12.79 22.48 -12.84
CA VAL A 447 -13.75 23.22 -13.67
C VAL A 447 -14.43 24.29 -12.83
N ALA A 448 -14.57 25.50 -13.38
CA ALA A 448 -15.31 26.60 -12.78
C ALA A 448 -16.58 26.88 -13.57
N PHE A 449 -17.70 27.01 -12.87
CA PHE A 449 -18.99 27.37 -13.42
C PHE A 449 -19.20 28.89 -13.34
N THR A 450 -19.73 29.48 -14.41
CA THR A 450 -20.12 30.90 -14.44
C THR A 450 -21.62 30.99 -14.66
N PRO A 451 -22.38 31.69 -13.79
CA PRO A 451 -23.80 31.90 -13.97
C PRO A 451 -24.08 32.82 -15.16
N LYS A 452 -25.06 32.45 -16.00
CA LYS A 452 -25.60 33.35 -17.03
C LYS A 452 -26.45 34.45 -16.38
N ALA A 453 -26.71 35.53 -17.13
CA ALA A 453 -27.47 36.68 -16.63
C ALA A 453 -28.90 36.35 -16.19
N GLU A 454 -29.48 35.25 -16.69
CA GLU A 454 -30.84 34.80 -16.40
C GLU A 454 -30.99 34.07 -15.06
N LEU A 455 -29.88 33.70 -14.40
CA LEU A 455 -29.93 32.97 -13.14
C LEU A 455 -30.41 33.90 -12.01
N ALA A 456 -31.65 33.73 -11.56
CA ALA A 456 -32.23 34.51 -10.47
C ALA A 456 -32.13 33.82 -9.09
N GLN A 457 -32.03 32.49 -9.06
CA GLN A 457 -31.96 31.71 -7.82
C GLN A 457 -30.73 30.80 -7.81
N PRO A 458 -30.21 30.43 -6.63
CA PRO A 458 -29.11 29.47 -6.53
C PRO A 458 -29.47 28.12 -7.17
N LEU A 459 -28.52 27.55 -7.91
CA LEU A 459 -28.68 26.28 -8.61
C LEU A 459 -27.65 25.27 -8.11
N LEU A 460 -28.10 24.08 -7.72
CA LEU A 460 -27.22 22.99 -7.30
C LEU A 460 -26.79 22.14 -8.51
N ILE A 461 -25.49 21.96 -8.68
CA ILE A 461 -24.88 20.96 -9.56
C ILE A 461 -24.34 19.87 -8.64
N SER A 462 -24.92 18.67 -8.72
CA SER A 462 -24.53 17.56 -7.86
C SER A 462 -23.19 16.95 -8.27
N ALA A 463 -22.47 16.39 -7.29
CA ALA A 463 -21.33 15.52 -7.52
C ALA A 463 -21.76 14.32 -8.41
N GLY A 464 -20.93 14.01 -9.41
CA GLY A 464 -21.21 13.00 -10.43
C GLY A 464 -21.89 13.53 -11.69
N ALA A 465 -22.19 14.83 -11.78
CA ALA A 465 -22.65 15.44 -13.02
C ALA A 465 -21.56 15.35 -14.10
N GLU A 466 -21.94 15.02 -15.33
CA GLU A 466 -21.02 14.82 -16.44
C GLU A 466 -20.71 16.13 -17.17
N VAL A 467 -19.44 16.36 -17.50
CA VAL A 467 -18.98 17.43 -18.39
C VAL A 467 -18.11 16.84 -19.49
N ALA A 468 -18.09 17.45 -20.68
CA ALA A 468 -17.32 16.92 -21.81
C ALA A 468 -16.27 17.92 -22.33
N SER A 469 -15.20 17.39 -22.91
CA SER A 469 -14.21 18.18 -23.64
C SER A 469 -14.60 18.39 -25.10
N ILE A 470 -13.87 19.30 -25.76
CA ILE A 470 -13.78 19.30 -27.22
C ILE A 470 -13.31 17.92 -27.75
N PRO A 471 -13.70 17.52 -28.97
CA PRO A 471 -13.26 16.24 -29.53
C PRO A 471 -11.74 16.20 -29.76
N VAL A 472 -11.07 15.22 -29.18
CA VAL A 472 -9.67 14.88 -29.44
C VAL A 472 -9.66 13.59 -30.25
N GLN A 473 -9.07 13.63 -31.45
CA GLN A 473 -9.11 12.49 -32.39
C GLN A 473 -10.54 11.94 -32.62
N GLY A 474 -11.52 12.84 -32.73
CA GLY A 474 -12.92 12.49 -32.93
C GLY A 474 -13.67 11.98 -31.69
N THR A 475 -13.04 11.94 -30.51
CA THR A 475 -13.66 11.48 -29.25
C THR A 475 -13.70 12.59 -28.21
N LYS A 476 -14.87 12.83 -27.61
CA LYS A 476 -15.01 13.78 -26.50
C LYS A 476 -14.60 13.07 -25.20
N CYS A 477 -13.66 13.64 -24.46
CA CYS A 477 -13.31 13.13 -23.15
C CYS A 477 -14.41 13.53 -22.15
N ARG A 478 -14.88 12.57 -21.35
CA ARG A 478 -15.98 12.80 -20.40
C ARG A 478 -15.45 12.82 -18.97
N PHE A 479 -15.89 13.77 -18.18
CA PHE A 479 -15.50 13.92 -16.78
C PHE A 479 -16.73 13.99 -15.88
N LYS A 480 -16.59 13.60 -14.62
CA LYS A 480 -17.61 13.72 -13.58
C LYS A 480 -17.17 14.72 -12.51
N THR A 481 -18.08 15.56 -12.05
CA THR A 481 -17.84 16.47 -10.90
C THR A 481 -17.59 15.65 -9.63
N CYS A 482 -16.60 16.05 -8.83
CA CYS A 482 -16.27 15.36 -7.58
C CYS A 482 -17.06 15.91 -6.39
N PHE A 483 -17.33 17.22 -6.37
CA PHE A 483 -18.05 17.88 -5.28
C PHE A 483 -19.37 18.48 -5.75
N ASP A 484 -20.30 18.63 -4.81
CA ASP A 484 -21.49 19.45 -5.00
C ASP A 484 -21.10 20.93 -5.17
N VAL A 485 -21.70 21.61 -6.14
CA VAL A 485 -21.47 23.03 -6.41
C VAL A 485 -22.80 23.76 -6.42
N THR A 486 -22.99 24.69 -5.49
CA THR A 486 -24.14 25.62 -5.54
C THR A 486 -23.73 26.89 -6.27
N VAL A 487 -24.22 27.07 -7.49
CA VAL A 487 -23.98 28.26 -8.31
C VAL A 487 -24.96 29.36 -7.87
N HIS A 488 -24.41 30.44 -7.32
CA HIS A 488 -25.19 31.60 -6.90
C HIS A 488 -25.16 32.69 -7.98
N PRO A 489 -26.16 33.59 -8.07
CA PRO A 489 -26.12 34.76 -8.94
C PRO A 489 -25.21 35.85 -8.35
N LEU A 490 -23.96 35.48 -8.05
CA LEU A 490 -22.97 36.24 -7.33
C LEU A 490 -21.73 36.41 -8.21
N LYS A 491 -21.17 37.61 -8.25
CA LYS A 491 -19.92 37.91 -8.95
C LYS A 491 -18.91 38.53 -7.98
N LEU A 492 -17.69 38.01 -7.98
CA LEU A 492 -16.54 38.66 -7.35
C LEU A 492 -16.09 39.83 -8.24
N LEU A 493 -16.07 41.04 -7.68
CA LEU A 493 -15.69 42.27 -8.37
C LEU A 493 -14.20 42.58 -8.21
N ASP A 494 -13.69 42.43 -6.98
CA ASP A 494 -12.31 42.72 -6.61
C ASP A 494 -11.88 41.84 -5.45
N ALA A 495 -10.59 41.54 -5.38
CA ALA A 495 -9.96 40.88 -4.25
C ALA A 495 -8.60 41.51 -4.01
N SER A 496 -8.37 41.99 -2.80
CA SER A 496 -7.15 42.73 -2.47
C SER A 496 -6.67 42.43 -1.05
N PHE A 497 -5.36 42.55 -0.84
CA PHE A 497 -4.75 42.51 0.47
C PHE A 497 -4.48 43.93 0.97
N SER A 498 -4.84 44.21 2.22
CA SER A 498 -4.61 45.50 2.85
C SER A 498 -3.93 45.33 4.21
N HIS A 499 -2.90 46.13 4.48
CA HIS A 499 -2.27 46.23 5.79
C HIS A 499 -2.09 47.70 6.19
N PRO A 500 -3.16 48.38 6.63
CA PRO A 500 -3.08 49.78 7.05
C PRO A 500 -2.27 49.92 8.35
N SER A 501 -1.49 51.00 8.48
CA SER A 501 -0.76 51.30 9.72
C SER A 501 -1.68 51.32 10.94
N GLY A 502 -1.35 50.53 11.96
CA GLY A 502 -2.12 50.43 13.21
C GLY A 502 -3.38 49.56 13.14
N LYS A 503 -3.68 48.91 12.01
CA LYS A 503 -4.78 47.95 11.87
C LYS A 503 -4.25 46.55 11.51
N PRO A 504 -4.96 45.48 11.90
CA PRO A 504 -4.57 44.13 11.48
C PRO A 504 -4.63 43.99 9.96
N PRO A 505 -3.76 43.15 9.35
CA PRO A 505 -3.86 42.82 7.93
C PRO A 505 -5.22 42.18 7.62
N SER A 506 -5.77 42.47 6.45
CA SER A 506 -7.02 41.86 5.98
C SER A 506 -6.98 41.54 4.51
N ILE A 507 -7.59 40.42 4.13
CA ILE A 507 -7.89 40.10 2.74
C ILE A 507 -9.35 40.48 2.48
N ARG A 508 -9.58 41.41 1.57
CA ARG A 508 -10.89 41.97 1.24
C ARG A 508 -11.39 41.43 -0.07
N LEU A 509 -12.59 40.86 -0.08
CA LEU A 509 -13.31 40.42 -1.27
C LEU A 509 -14.56 41.26 -1.47
N GLN A 510 -14.74 41.85 -2.65
CA GLN A 510 -15.92 42.64 -3.00
C GLN A 510 -16.86 41.86 -3.90
N PHE A 511 -18.13 41.77 -3.52
CA PHE A 511 -19.11 41.00 -4.26
C PHE A 511 -20.30 41.84 -4.73
N GLN A 512 -20.93 41.35 -5.80
CA GLN A 512 -22.21 41.84 -6.27
C GLN A 512 -23.17 40.68 -6.56
N LEU A 513 -24.34 40.72 -5.92
CA LEU A 513 -25.48 39.87 -6.25
C LEU A 513 -26.25 40.45 -7.44
N LYS A 514 -26.79 39.57 -8.28
CA LYS A 514 -27.68 39.91 -9.38
C LYS A 514 -29.06 39.31 -9.11
N GLY A 515 -30.12 40.11 -9.25
CA GLY A 515 -31.51 39.66 -9.16
C GLY A 515 -32.03 39.36 -7.75
N ILE A 516 -31.15 39.22 -6.74
CA ILE A 516 -31.51 39.02 -5.32
C ILE A 516 -30.72 39.99 -4.42
N GLY A 517 -31.37 40.50 -3.37
CA GLY A 517 -30.72 41.25 -2.29
C GLY A 517 -30.17 40.33 -1.20
N LEU A 518 -29.32 40.87 -0.32
CA LEU A 518 -28.72 40.14 0.81
C LEU A 518 -29.75 39.47 1.73
N SER A 519 -30.91 40.09 1.97
CA SER A 519 -32.02 39.53 2.77
C SER A 519 -32.61 38.24 2.19
N GLY A 520 -32.64 38.14 0.85
CA GLY A 520 -33.14 36.99 0.11
C GLY A 520 -32.07 35.92 -0.16
N TRP A 521 -30.79 36.24 0.07
CA TRP A 521 -29.68 35.32 -0.15
C TRP A 521 -29.46 34.43 1.08
N GLN A 522 -29.77 33.12 0.93
CA GLN A 522 -29.71 32.14 2.03
C GLN A 522 -28.76 30.97 1.70
N PRO A 523 -27.46 31.23 1.47
CA PRO A 523 -26.50 30.18 1.18
C PRO A 523 -26.17 29.37 2.45
N LYS A 524 -26.13 28.04 2.34
CA LYS A 524 -25.63 27.17 3.42
C LYS A 524 -24.13 27.41 3.67
N SER A 525 -23.37 27.50 2.60
CA SER A 525 -21.95 27.83 2.58
C SER A 525 -21.58 28.47 1.24
N LEU A 526 -20.47 29.20 1.21
CA LEU A 526 -19.84 29.68 -0.02
C LEU A 526 -18.45 29.05 -0.15
N ARG A 527 -18.27 28.28 -1.22
CA ARG A 527 -17.02 27.60 -1.52
C ARG A 527 -16.10 28.47 -2.36
N PHE A 528 -14.84 28.54 -1.96
CA PHE A 528 -13.77 29.20 -2.71
C PHE A 528 -12.72 28.17 -3.12
N PHE A 529 -12.31 28.23 -4.38
CA PHE A 529 -11.07 27.62 -4.83
C PHE A 529 -9.97 28.68 -4.87
N LEU A 530 -8.80 28.38 -4.31
CA LEU A 530 -7.65 29.29 -4.33
C LEU A 530 -6.93 29.13 -5.68
N GLY A 531 -7.20 30.06 -6.61
CA GLY A 531 -6.96 29.89 -8.04
C GLY A 531 -5.56 30.24 -8.54
N ASP A 532 -4.74 30.89 -7.71
CA ASP A 532 -3.38 31.31 -8.07
C ASP A 532 -2.48 30.12 -8.46
N ASP A 533 -1.24 30.41 -8.85
CA ASP A 533 -0.23 29.37 -8.96
C ASP A 533 -0.04 28.65 -7.62
N HIS A 534 0.36 27.37 -7.69
CA HIS A 534 0.40 26.49 -6.53
C HIS A 534 1.14 27.08 -5.29
N PRO A 535 2.33 27.72 -5.43
CA PRO A 535 2.99 28.41 -4.30
C PRO A 535 2.11 29.46 -3.61
N ALA A 536 1.53 30.38 -4.38
CA ALA A 536 0.76 31.50 -3.83
C ALA A 536 -0.56 31.02 -3.23
N ALA A 537 -1.24 30.07 -3.89
CA ALA A 537 -2.47 29.47 -3.39
C ALA A 537 -2.25 28.72 -2.07
N CYS A 538 -1.14 27.97 -1.93
CA CYS A 538 -0.75 27.33 -0.68
C CYS A 538 -0.46 28.33 0.45
N ASN A 539 0.20 29.45 0.15
CA ASN A 539 0.44 30.50 1.15
C ASN A 539 -0.87 31.17 1.60
N LEU A 540 -1.78 31.44 0.66
CA LEU A 540 -3.11 31.96 0.96
C LEU A 540 -3.92 30.98 1.81
N TYR A 541 -3.84 29.68 1.51
CA TYR A 541 -4.45 28.61 2.29
C TYR A 541 -3.94 28.60 3.74
N LEU A 542 -2.62 28.66 3.95
CA LEU A 542 -2.01 28.76 5.28
C LEU A 542 -2.53 29.97 6.06
N LEU A 543 -2.58 31.15 5.43
CA LEU A 543 -3.05 32.37 6.07
C LEU A 543 -4.51 32.25 6.53
N LEU A 544 -5.37 31.73 5.67
CA LEU A 544 -6.80 31.59 5.94
C LEU A 544 -7.11 30.49 6.95
N MET A 545 -6.37 29.38 6.93
CA MET A 545 -6.63 28.26 7.85
C MET A 545 -5.99 28.44 9.23
N ARG A 546 -4.85 29.13 9.32
CA ARG A 546 -4.08 29.22 10.58
C ARG A 546 -4.04 30.61 11.19
N TYR A 547 -4.00 31.65 10.38
CA TYR A 547 -3.79 33.04 10.83
C TYR A 547 -5.05 33.89 10.75
N LEU A 548 -6.20 33.31 10.40
CA LEU A 548 -7.49 33.98 10.41
C LEU A 548 -7.99 34.20 11.84
N LYS A 549 -8.19 35.46 12.20
CA LYS A 549 -8.72 35.84 13.50
C LYS A 549 -10.25 35.84 13.51
N ARG A 550 -10.87 36.44 12.49
CA ARG A 550 -12.32 36.52 12.31
C ARG A 550 -12.67 36.88 10.85
N VAL A 551 -13.93 36.67 10.48
CA VAL A 551 -14.47 37.09 9.18
C VAL A 551 -15.50 38.17 9.43
N VAL A 552 -15.41 39.30 8.73
CA VAL A 552 -16.37 40.40 8.84
C VAL A 552 -17.05 40.59 7.49
N ILE A 553 -18.37 40.64 7.48
CA ILE A 553 -19.16 40.90 6.26
C ILE A 553 -19.84 42.25 6.40
N THR A 554 -19.64 43.14 5.43
CA THR A 554 -20.20 44.49 5.45
C THR A 554 -21.03 44.76 4.20
N SER A 555 -22.21 45.35 4.37
CA SER A 555 -23.01 45.85 3.25
C SER A 555 -22.50 47.23 2.83
N ARG A 556 -22.28 47.42 1.52
CA ARG A 556 -21.76 48.69 0.97
C ARG A 556 -22.81 49.79 0.94
N GLU A 557 -24.09 49.43 0.99
CA GLU A 557 -25.19 50.38 0.82
C GLU A 557 -25.56 51.08 2.13
N ASN A 558 -25.55 50.36 3.26
CA ASN A 558 -25.90 50.90 4.57
C ASN A 558 -24.75 50.88 5.59
N GLY A 559 -23.60 50.28 5.26
CA GLY A 559 -22.44 50.17 6.14
C GLY A 559 -22.62 49.22 7.33
N ALA A 560 -23.74 48.49 7.41
CA ALA A 560 -23.96 47.50 8.45
C ALA A 560 -22.98 46.33 8.30
N GLY A 561 -22.50 45.79 9.41
CA GLY A 561 -21.53 44.69 9.41
C GLY A 561 -21.89 43.60 10.43
N ILE A 562 -21.58 42.36 10.08
CA ILE A 562 -21.68 41.19 10.96
C ILE A 562 -20.31 40.53 11.11
N GLU A 563 -20.08 39.92 12.27
CA GLU A 563 -18.89 39.12 12.53
C GLU A 563 -19.25 37.63 12.51
N ILE A 564 -18.47 36.87 11.75
CA ILE A 564 -18.52 35.41 11.68
C ILE A 564 -17.24 34.87 12.32
N ALA A 565 -17.39 33.85 13.17
CA ALA A 565 -16.26 33.20 13.84
C ALA A 565 -15.33 32.55 12.81
N SER A 566 -14.01 32.60 13.05
CA SER A 566 -13.01 32.01 12.15
C SER A 566 -13.21 30.50 11.92
N GLY A 567 -13.74 29.77 12.91
CA GLY A 567 -14.09 28.35 12.78
C GLY A 567 -15.23 28.04 11.80
N CYS A 568 -15.93 29.05 11.27
CA CYS A 568 -16.88 28.88 10.18
C CYS A 568 -16.18 28.68 8.82
N LEU A 569 -14.89 29.01 8.71
CA LEU A 569 -14.08 28.72 7.52
C LEU A 569 -13.46 27.33 7.66
N LYS A 570 -13.82 26.41 6.77
CA LYS A 570 -13.41 25.00 6.84
C LYS A 570 -12.61 24.59 5.61
N PRO A 571 -11.58 23.74 5.76
CA PRO A 571 -10.90 23.15 4.61
C PRO A 571 -11.80 22.11 3.93
N VAL A 572 -11.64 21.97 2.62
CA VAL A 572 -12.37 21.01 1.76
C VAL A 572 -11.36 20.10 1.05
N GLY A 573 -11.74 18.85 0.82
CA GLY A 573 -10.94 17.80 0.18
C GLY A 573 -10.28 16.82 1.14
N LEU A 574 -10.47 16.99 2.46
CA LEU A 574 -9.88 16.18 3.53
C LEU A 574 -10.89 15.26 4.22
N ALA A 575 -12.18 15.34 3.88
CA ALA A 575 -13.21 14.47 4.44
C ALA A 575 -13.41 13.18 3.61
N ASP A 576 -13.92 12.13 4.26
CA ASP A 576 -14.12 10.80 3.67
C ASP A 576 -15.09 10.80 2.47
N ASP A 577 -16.02 11.75 2.41
CA ASP A 577 -17.02 11.92 1.35
C ASP A 577 -16.54 12.87 0.23
N GLU A 578 -15.38 13.48 0.39
CA GLU A 578 -14.80 14.43 -0.57
C GLU A 578 -13.74 13.75 -1.46
N THR A 579 -13.99 12.53 -1.91
CA THR A 579 -13.04 11.71 -2.70
C THR A 579 -13.27 11.87 -4.21
N MET A 580 -12.18 11.78 -4.99
CA MET A 580 -12.18 11.86 -6.46
C MET A 580 -12.13 10.48 -7.12
N LEU A 581 -11.48 9.50 -6.48
CA LEU A 581 -11.19 8.20 -7.09
C LEU A 581 -12.31 7.17 -6.87
N THR A 582 -12.93 7.14 -5.69
CA THR A 582 -13.93 6.12 -5.37
C THR A 582 -15.08 6.69 -4.54
N LYS A 583 -16.28 6.17 -4.75
CA LYS A 583 -17.45 6.41 -3.90
C LYS A 583 -17.59 5.35 -2.79
N GLU A 584 -16.82 4.28 -2.86
CA GLU A 584 -16.81 3.23 -1.84
C GLU A 584 -16.12 3.75 -0.58
N ARG A 585 -16.69 3.46 0.59
CA ARG A 585 -16.06 3.83 1.85
C ARG A 585 -14.76 3.06 2.02
N ALA A 586 -13.64 3.78 1.95
CA ALA A 586 -12.32 3.24 2.23
C ALA A 586 -12.26 2.65 3.65
N LEU A 587 -11.68 1.45 3.78
CA LEU A 587 -11.33 0.89 5.10
C LEU A 587 -10.29 1.77 5.82
N LEU A 588 -9.40 2.41 5.03
CA LEU A 588 -8.33 3.28 5.51
C LEU A 588 -8.37 4.62 4.73
N PRO A 589 -9.23 5.57 5.13
CA PRO A 589 -9.41 6.84 4.40
C PRO A 589 -8.13 7.67 4.29
N GLY A 590 -7.24 7.57 5.29
CA GLY A 590 -5.94 8.24 5.27
C GLY A 590 -5.04 7.86 4.08
N HIS A 591 -5.12 6.62 3.59
CA HIS A 591 -4.34 6.16 2.44
C HIS A 591 -4.83 6.80 1.15
N LEU A 592 -6.15 6.88 0.98
CA LEU A 592 -6.78 7.50 -0.17
C LEU A 592 -6.45 9.00 -0.23
N ILE A 593 -6.51 9.70 0.90
CA ILE A 593 -6.14 11.11 1.02
C ILE A 593 -4.67 11.34 0.60
N LEU A 594 -3.73 10.47 1.02
CA LEU A 594 -2.34 10.56 0.59
C LEU A 594 -2.17 10.35 -0.92
N GLN A 595 -2.85 9.34 -1.46
CA GLN A 595 -2.80 9.05 -2.89
C GLN A 595 -3.30 10.26 -3.69
N GLU A 596 -4.45 10.83 -3.32
CA GLU A 596 -4.99 12.01 -3.98
C GLU A 596 -4.11 13.25 -3.82
N TYR A 597 -3.44 13.43 -2.68
CA TYR A 597 -2.49 14.51 -2.47
C TYR A 597 -1.31 14.44 -3.44
N PHE A 598 -0.64 13.28 -3.53
CA PHE A 598 0.49 13.13 -4.43
C PHE A 598 0.10 13.18 -5.92
N LEU A 599 -1.16 12.86 -6.23
CA LEU A 599 -1.69 12.94 -7.59
C LEU A 599 -2.10 14.36 -8.00
N PHE A 600 -2.90 15.04 -7.17
CA PHE A 600 -3.50 16.32 -7.52
C PHE A 600 -3.70 17.22 -6.30
N HIS A 601 -2.61 17.90 -5.92
CA HIS A 601 -2.54 18.81 -4.77
C HIS A 601 -3.62 19.90 -4.75
N ASP A 602 -4.02 20.42 -5.91
CA ASP A 602 -4.99 21.52 -6.03
C ASP A 602 -6.39 21.13 -5.51
N LYS A 603 -6.70 19.83 -5.41
CA LYS A 603 -7.92 19.32 -4.75
C LYS A 603 -8.08 19.86 -3.32
N PHE A 604 -6.98 20.07 -2.60
CA PHE A 604 -6.99 20.44 -1.18
C PHE A 604 -6.97 21.96 -0.95
N LEU A 605 -6.99 22.76 -2.02
CA LEU A 605 -6.98 24.23 -1.99
C LEU A 605 -8.39 24.82 -2.05
N PHE A 606 -9.38 24.07 -1.57
CA PHE A 606 -10.77 24.53 -1.43
C PHE A 606 -11.06 24.86 0.03
N ILE A 607 -11.86 25.90 0.24
CA ILE A 607 -12.32 26.33 1.56
C ILE A 607 -13.81 26.68 1.49
N ASP A 608 -14.54 26.32 2.54
CA ASP A 608 -15.96 26.62 2.70
C ASP A 608 -16.17 27.64 3.81
N LEU A 609 -16.81 28.76 3.49
CA LEU A 609 -17.29 29.72 4.47
C LEU A 609 -18.76 29.43 4.81
N ALA A 610 -19.00 28.90 6.01
CA ALA A 610 -20.33 28.71 6.57
C ALA A 610 -20.82 29.96 7.34
N GLY A 611 -22.07 29.93 7.82
CA GLY A 611 -22.62 31.00 8.68
C GLY A 611 -23.11 32.23 7.92
N LEU A 612 -23.23 32.16 6.60
CA LEU A 612 -23.66 33.25 5.73
C LEU A 612 -25.16 33.57 5.83
N ASP A 613 -25.96 32.72 6.48
CA ASP A 613 -27.36 33.04 6.82
C ASP A 613 -27.51 34.32 7.65
N ALA A 614 -26.47 34.69 8.41
CA ALA A 614 -26.44 35.94 9.16
C ALA A 614 -26.48 37.18 8.26
N CYS A 615 -26.12 37.07 6.97
CA CYS A 615 -26.16 38.19 6.03
C CYS A 615 -27.57 38.78 5.83
N ARG A 616 -28.64 38.06 6.21
CA ARG A 616 -30.02 38.55 6.10
C ARG A 616 -30.26 39.83 6.90
N THR A 617 -29.52 40.01 8.00
CA THR A 617 -29.67 41.20 8.86
C THR A 617 -29.02 42.45 8.26
N LEU A 618 -28.30 42.32 7.13
CA LEU A 618 -27.60 43.42 6.46
C LEU A 618 -28.48 44.22 5.47
N GLY A 619 -29.76 43.86 5.32
CA GLY A 619 -30.73 44.55 4.46
C GLY A 619 -30.84 44.00 3.03
N ASP A 620 -31.49 44.74 2.13
CA ASP A 620 -31.79 44.30 0.75
C ASP A 620 -30.70 44.66 -0.28
N GLY A 621 -29.53 45.12 0.18
CA GLY A 621 -28.49 45.59 -0.71
C GLY A 621 -27.91 44.52 -1.61
N SER A 622 -27.37 44.95 -2.75
CA SER A 622 -26.81 44.07 -3.80
C SER A 622 -25.30 43.92 -3.73
N ARG A 623 -24.60 44.83 -3.04
CA ARG A 623 -23.13 44.83 -2.92
C ARG A 623 -22.68 44.71 -1.47
N PHE A 624 -21.71 43.83 -1.24
CA PHE A 624 -21.13 43.58 0.07
C PHE A 624 -19.65 43.23 -0.03
N GLU A 625 -18.95 43.31 1.09
CA GLU A 625 -17.55 42.94 1.21
C GLU A 625 -17.41 41.84 2.28
N ILE A 626 -16.50 40.89 2.03
CA ILE A 626 -16.04 39.92 3.03
C ILE A 626 -14.58 40.25 3.33
N ASP A 627 -14.32 40.63 4.59
CA ASP A 627 -12.99 40.92 5.11
C ASP A 627 -12.52 39.75 5.99
N PHE A 628 -11.48 39.05 5.55
CA PHE A 628 -10.76 38.07 6.35
C PHE A 628 -9.67 38.79 7.15
N GLU A 629 -9.96 39.09 8.43
CA GLU A 629 -9.01 39.75 9.33
C GLU A 629 -7.99 38.73 9.83
N LEU A 630 -6.71 38.96 9.52
CA LEU A 630 -5.60 38.11 9.92
C LEU A 630 -5.00 38.56 11.25
N THR A 631 -4.24 37.68 11.89
CA THR A 631 -3.39 38.04 13.05
C THR A 631 -2.37 39.12 12.66
N ALA A 632 -1.94 39.94 13.63
CA ALA A 632 -1.11 41.12 13.37
C ALA A 632 0.23 40.85 12.65
N SER A 633 0.81 39.65 12.79
CA SER A 633 2.09 39.27 12.19
C SER A 633 1.95 37.98 11.37
N PRO A 634 1.40 38.05 10.14
CA PRO A 634 1.37 36.90 9.25
C PRO A 634 2.80 36.56 8.78
N PRO A 635 3.14 35.28 8.58
CA PRO A 635 4.49 34.86 8.19
C PRO A 635 4.84 35.23 6.74
N VAL A 636 3.82 35.39 5.89
CA VAL A 636 3.96 35.72 4.48
C VAL A 636 2.93 36.78 4.12
N LEU A 637 3.33 37.77 3.32
CA LEU A 637 2.41 38.76 2.74
C LEU A 637 1.88 38.23 1.41
N PRO A 638 0.56 38.02 1.26
CA PRO A 638 0.00 37.48 0.04
C PRO A 638 -0.12 38.58 -1.02
N GLN A 639 0.11 38.22 -2.28
CA GLN A 639 -0.33 39.03 -3.42
C GLN A 639 -1.72 38.52 -3.83
N VAL A 640 -2.76 39.25 -3.43
CA VAL A 640 -4.15 38.87 -3.74
C VAL A 640 -4.67 39.70 -4.90
N ASN A 641 -5.27 39.02 -5.86
CA ASN A 641 -5.97 39.61 -7.00
C ASN A 641 -7.31 38.89 -7.20
N ALA A 642 -8.15 39.38 -8.13
CA ALA A 642 -9.48 38.81 -8.38
C ALA A 642 -9.47 37.32 -8.81
N ASN A 643 -8.37 36.82 -9.39
CA ASN A 643 -8.23 35.41 -9.77
C ASN A 643 -7.76 34.51 -8.62
N SER A 644 -7.27 35.09 -7.50
CA SER A 644 -6.88 34.35 -6.31
C SER A 644 -8.04 33.57 -5.70
N PHE A 645 -9.28 34.04 -5.88
CA PHE A 645 -10.49 33.41 -5.38
C PHE A 645 -11.43 33.08 -6.53
N VAL A 646 -11.55 31.80 -6.87
CA VAL A 646 -12.49 31.33 -7.88
C VAL A 646 -13.74 30.77 -7.22
N LEU A 647 -14.90 31.26 -7.64
CA LEU A 647 -16.20 30.78 -7.20
C LEU A 647 -16.67 29.61 -8.07
N PHE A 648 -17.57 28.80 -7.50
CA PHE A 648 -18.31 27.75 -8.21
C PHE A 648 -17.39 26.77 -8.96
N ALA A 649 -16.27 26.41 -8.34
CA ALA A 649 -15.33 25.45 -8.88
C ALA A 649 -15.49 24.08 -8.22
N THR A 650 -15.15 23.02 -8.95
CA THR A 650 -15.03 21.65 -8.44
C THR A 650 -13.94 20.91 -9.21
N PRO A 651 -13.20 20.00 -8.56
CA PRO A 651 -12.45 18.99 -9.27
C PRO A 651 -13.40 18.16 -10.14
N VAL A 652 -12.93 17.78 -11.32
CA VAL A 652 -13.58 16.84 -12.21
C VAL A 652 -12.62 15.72 -12.56
N VAL A 653 -13.14 14.50 -12.64
CA VAL A 653 -12.36 13.28 -12.87
C VAL A 653 -12.81 12.61 -14.16
N ASN A 654 -11.86 12.14 -14.99
CA ASN A 654 -12.14 11.50 -16.27
C ASN A 654 -12.68 10.07 -16.10
N LEU A 655 -13.90 9.97 -15.58
CA LEU A 655 -14.63 8.73 -15.38
C LEU A 655 -16.06 8.90 -15.87
N PHE A 656 -16.57 7.90 -16.58
CA PHE A 656 -17.92 7.92 -17.13
C PHE A 656 -18.48 6.50 -17.25
N GLU A 657 -19.81 6.40 -17.29
CA GLU A 657 -20.50 5.13 -17.49
C GLU A 657 -20.43 4.68 -18.95
N HIS A 658 -20.17 3.39 -19.14
CA HIS A 658 -20.10 2.71 -20.42
C HIS A 658 -20.59 1.26 -20.30
N LYS A 659 -20.73 0.57 -21.43
CA LYS A 659 -21.06 -0.85 -21.49
C LYS A 659 -19.99 -1.67 -22.19
N ALA A 660 -19.83 -2.93 -21.77
CA ALA A 660 -19.03 -3.90 -22.49
C ALA A 660 -19.77 -4.45 -23.73
N LYS A 661 -19.03 -5.05 -24.66
CA LYS A 661 -19.60 -5.98 -25.65
C LYS A 661 -20.13 -7.20 -24.88
N PRO A 662 -21.33 -7.72 -25.20
CA PRO A 662 -21.88 -8.87 -24.50
C PRO A 662 -20.93 -10.06 -24.51
N LEU A 663 -20.61 -10.59 -23.34
CA LEU A 663 -19.73 -11.76 -23.20
C LEU A 663 -20.56 -13.04 -23.23
N THR A 664 -19.98 -14.10 -23.78
CA THR A 664 -20.65 -15.38 -23.94
C THR A 664 -19.71 -16.49 -23.51
N PHE A 665 -20.00 -17.16 -22.40
CA PHE A 665 -19.22 -18.29 -21.91
C PHE A 665 -19.73 -19.58 -22.59
N GLY A 666 -18.83 -20.29 -23.28
CA GLY A 666 -19.08 -21.60 -23.87
C GLY A 666 -18.82 -22.76 -22.89
N ASN A 667 -19.05 -24.00 -23.35
CA ASN A 667 -18.81 -25.20 -22.56
C ASN A 667 -17.34 -25.29 -22.08
N GLY A 668 -17.13 -25.25 -20.76
CA GLY A 668 -15.82 -25.40 -20.14
C GLY A 668 -14.98 -24.11 -20.09
N GLU A 669 -15.44 -23.01 -20.67
CA GLU A 669 -14.78 -21.71 -20.52
C GLU A 669 -15.12 -21.10 -19.17
N ILE A 670 -14.10 -20.82 -18.37
CA ILE A 670 -14.25 -20.29 -17.01
C ILE A 670 -13.81 -18.82 -16.95
N ARG A 671 -13.04 -18.35 -17.93
CA ARG A 671 -12.41 -17.02 -17.94
C ARG A 671 -12.41 -16.39 -19.33
N GLN A 672 -12.81 -15.13 -19.44
CA GLN A 672 -12.80 -14.35 -20.68
C GLN A 672 -12.38 -12.90 -20.45
N LYS A 673 -11.78 -12.27 -21.47
CA LYS A 673 -11.41 -10.85 -21.45
C LYS A 673 -12.63 -9.98 -21.72
N ILE A 674 -12.80 -8.89 -20.95
CA ILE A 674 -13.87 -7.92 -21.17
C ILE A 674 -13.45 -6.95 -22.29
N HIS A 675 -14.34 -6.72 -23.24
CA HIS A 675 -14.14 -5.75 -24.33
C HIS A 675 -15.12 -4.59 -24.23
N ILE A 676 -14.63 -3.37 -24.37
CA ILE A 676 -15.45 -2.15 -24.37
C ILE A 676 -16.25 -2.08 -25.68
N SER A 677 -17.50 -1.63 -25.62
CA SER A 677 -18.32 -1.41 -26.82
C SER A 677 -18.02 -0.05 -27.49
N GLY A 678 -18.35 0.13 -28.77
CA GLY A 678 -18.19 1.41 -29.49
C GLY A 678 -17.20 1.35 -30.66
N ASN A 679 -17.07 2.49 -31.37
CA ASN A 679 -16.31 2.59 -32.63
C ASN A 679 -14.79 2.66 -32.41
N ASN A 680 -14.32 3.30 -31.33
CA ASN A 680 -12.90 3.43 -30.98
C ASN A 680 -12.64 2.84 -29.58
N PRO A 681 -12.61 1.50 -29.44
CA PRO A 681 -12.43 0.87 -28.13
C PRO A 681 -11.08 1.22 -27.47
N ASP A 682 -10.04 1.49 -28.26
CA ASP A 682 -8.70 1.83 -27.76
C ASP A 682 -8.62 3.22 -27.11
N HIS A 683 -9.64 4.06 -27.31
CA HIS A 683 -9.77 5.36 -26.65
C HIS A 683 -10.30 5.25 -25.22
N TYR A 684 -10.62 4.03 -24.77
CA TYR A 684 -11.24 3.78 -23.49
C TYR A 684 -10.46 2.75 -22.70
N GLN A 685 -10.36 2.98 -21.39
CA GLN A 685 -9.76 2.06 -20.44
C GLN A 685 -10.79 1.71 -19.37
N ILE A 686 -10.90 0.42 -19.03
CA ILE A 686 -11.82 -0.03 -17.97
C ILE A 686 -11.25 0.43 -16.63
N TYR A 687 -12.04 1.20 -15.88
CA TYR A 687 -11.72 1.64 -14.53
C TYR A 687 -12.30 0.68 -13.49
N SER A 688 -13.59 0.35 -13.62
CA SER A 688 -14.26 -0.64 -12.78
C SER A 688 -15.34 -1.40 -13.54
N VAL A 689 -15.63 -2.61 -13.08
CA VAL A 689 -16.79 -3.39 -13.49
C VAL A 689 -17.85 -3.22 -12.42
N ASP A 690 -18.93 -2.54 -12.77
CA ASP A 690 -19.91 -2.05 -11.80
C ASP A 690 -21.03 -3.08 -11.58
N ARG A 691 -21.49 -3.71 -12.67
CA ARG A 691 -22.58 -4.69 -12.61
C ARG A 691 -22.51 -5.73 -13.71
N ILE A 692 -22.80 -6.98 -13.35
CA ILE A 692 -22.82 -8.12 -14.28
C ILE A 692 -24.18 -8.81 -14.18
N THR A 693 -24.92 -8.85 -15.29
CA THR A 693 -26.27 -9.42 -15.36
C THR A 693 -26.37 -10.44 -16.48
N GLU A 694 -27.09 -11.54 -16.26
CA GLU A 694 -27.38 -12.52 -17.30
C GLU A 694 -28.38 -11.96 -18.33
N PHE A 695 -28.13 -12.26 -19.60
CA PHE A 695 -29.00 -11.94 -20.72
C PHE A 695 -29.95 -13.11 -20.97
N GLU A 696 -31.23 -12.98 -20.59
CA GLU A 696 -32.27 -13.94 -20.93
C GLU A 696 -33.47 -13.26 -21.60
N MET A 697 -34.01 -13.86 -22.67
CA MET A 697 -35.13 -13.30 -23.44
C MET A 697 -36.52 -13.63 -22.86
N ALA A 698 -36.63 -14.48 -21.83
CA ALA A 698 -37.91 -15.07 -21.42
C ALA A 698 -38.17 -15.27 -19.90
N ALA A 699 -37.23 -14.96 -18.99
CA ALA A 699 -37.43 -15.16 -17.55
C ALA A 699 -37.75 -13.85 -16.80
N VAL A 700 -38.58 -13.95 -15.75
CA VAL A 700 -39.04 -12.83 -14.90
C VAL A 700 -37.95 -12.37 -13.91
N GLU A 701 -36.97 -13.21 -13.60
CA GLU A 701 -35.89 -12.90 -12.64
C GLU A 701 -34.55 -12.69 -13.36
N ARG A 702 -33.97 -11.50 -13.19
CA ARG A 702 -32.61 -11.18 -13.67
C ARG A 702 -31.60 -11.77 -12.70
N ARG A 703 -30.80 -12.74 -13.15
CA ARG A 703 -29.66 -13.23 -12.37
C ARG A 703 -28.52 -12.23 -12.42
N GLU A 704 -28.08 -11.82 -11.24
CA GLU A 704 -26.97 -10.89 -11.04
C GLU A 704 -25.77 -11.65 -10.48
N TYR A 705 -24.60 -11.41 -11.06
CA TYR A 705 -23.35 -12.00 -10.59
C TYR A 705 -22.65 -11.01 -9.66
N PHE A 706 -22.25 -11.49 -8.49
CA PHE A 706 -21.57 -10.67 -7.50
C PHE A 706 -20.11 -11.06 -7.41
N ARG A 707 -19.26 -10.05 -7.18
CA ARG A 707 -17.84 -10.29 -6.94
C ARG A 707 -17.66 -11.01 -5.62
N GLN A 708 -16.90 -12.10 -5.63
CA GLN A 708 -16.54 -12.81 -4.40
C GLN A 708 -15.32 -12.12 -3.76
N SER A 709 -15.46 -11.68 -2.51
CA SER A 709 -14.32 -11.23 -1.69
C SER A 709 -13.83 -12.40 -0.82
N PRO A 710 -12.52 -12.68 -0.76
CA PRO A 710 -11.98 -13.72 0.13
C PRO A 710 -12.19 -13.39 1.61
N LEU A 711 -12.15 -12.10 1.96
CA LEU A 711 -12.28 -11.61 3.33
C LEU A 711 -13.73 -11.57 3.80
N PHE A 712 -14.65 -11.30 2.87
CA PHE A 712 -16.08 -11.21 3.15
C PHE A 712 -16.81 -12.29 2.36
N GLN A 713 -16.72 -13.54 2.82
CA GLN A 713 -17.63 -14.59 2.35
C GLN A 713 -19.05 -14.20 2.75
N ARG A 714 -19.79 -13.57 1.83
CA ARG A 714 -21.24 -13.59 1.88
C ARG A 714 -21.65 -15.05 1.65
N THR A 715 -22.10 -15.71 2.70
CA THR A 715 -22.58 -17.11 2.68
C THR A 715 -23.74 -17.34 1.71
N ASP A 716 -24.42 -16.27 1.26
CA ASP A 716 -25.63 -16.31 0.42
C ASP A 716 -25.47 -15.69 -0.99
N VAL A 717 -24.28 -15.72 -1.59
CA VAL A 717 -24.14 -15.27 -3.01
C VAL A 717 -24.46 -16.43 -3.94
N ASP A 718 -25.55 -16.33 -4.68
CA ASP A 718 -26.01 -17.39 -5.60
C ASP A 718 -25.15 -17.52 -6.87
N HIS A 719 -24.46 -16.44 -7.29
CA HIS A 719 -23.68 -16.40 -8.53
C HIS A 719 -22.34 -15.65 -8.35
N PRO A 720 -21.27 -16.31 -7.85
CA PRO A 720 -19.98 -15.67 -7.66
C PRO A 720 -19.22 -15.47 -8.98
N CYS A 721 -18.59 -14.30 -9.12
CA CYS A 721 -17.61 -14.02 -10.16
C CYS A 721 -16.33 -13.45 -9.54
N ASN A 722 -15.23 -13.59 -10.28
CA ASN A 722 -13.94 -12.98 -9.95
C ASN A 722 -13.48 -12.10 -11.11
N ILE A 723 -12.95 -10.93 -10.79
CA ILE A 723 -12.39 -9.99 -11.76
C ILE A 723 -10.92 -9.86 -11.47
N THR A 724 -10.11 -10.16 -12.47
CA THR A 724 -8.65 -10.13 -12.36
C THR A 724 -8.10 -9.14 -13.36
N HIS A 725 -7.15 -8.33 -12.91
CA HIS A 725 -6.37 -7.43 -13.75
C HIS A 725 -4.99 -8.05 -14.00
N SER A 726 -4.55 -8.08 -15.26
CA SER A 726 -3.21 -8.55 -15.62
C SER A 726 -2.62 -7.67 -16.71
N LYS A 727 -1.29 -7.51 -16.74
CA LYS A 727 -0.63 -6.81 -17.86
C LYS A 727 -1.03 -7.46 -19.19
N SER A 728 -1.37 -6.64 -20.17
CA SER A 728 -1.74 -7.13 -21.49
C SER A 728 -0.53 -7.78 -22.15
N PRO A 729 -0.65 -9.01 -22.69
CA PRO A 729 0.46 -9.68 -23.39
C PRO A 729 0.72 -9.11 -24.79
N LEU A 730 -0.27 -8.43 -25.39
CA LEU A 730 -0.24 -7.98 -26.79
C LEU A 730 -0.33 -6.46 -26.94
N GLY A 731 -0.72 -5.73 -25.89
CA GLY A 731 -0.91 -4.29 -25.92
C GLY A 731 -0.29 -3.59 -24.72
N GLU A 732 -0.30 -2.27 -24.74
CA GLU A 732 0.10 -1.47 -23.58
C GLU A 732 -1.06 -1.41 -22.56
N GLY A 733 -0.73 -1.52 -21.27
CA GLY A 733 -1.69 -1.44 -20.17
C GLY A 733 -2.16 -2.79 -19.60
N PHE A 734 -3.38 -2.82 -19.06
CA PHE A 734 -3.94 -3.94 -18.32
C PHE A 734 -5.21 -4.50 -18.97
N ASP A 735 -5.28 -5.83 -19.03
CA ASP A 735 -6.46 -6.58 -19.41
C ASP A 735 -7.32 -6.88 -18.18
N THR A 736 -8.63 -6.61 -18.30
CA THR A 736 -9.62 -7.00 -17.30
C THR A 736 -10.27 -8.31 -17.73
N LEU A 737 -10.07 -9.37 -16.94
CA LEU A 737 -10.66 -10.68 -17.20
C LEU A 737 -11.75 -10.99 -16.18
N LEU A 738 -12.88 -11.48 -16.68
CA LEU A 738 -13.99 -12.01 -15.89
C LEU A 738 -13.87 -13.52 -15.80
N SER A 739 -13.92 -14.06 -14.59
CA SER A 739 -14.00 -15.49 -14.32
C SER A 739 -15.29 -15.84 -13.57
N ILE A 740 -15.98 -16.90 -13.99
CA ILE A 740 -17.19 -17.39 -13.32
C ILE A 740 -16.87 -18.70 -12.61
N SER A 741 -17.15 -18.77 -11.31
CA SER A 741 -16.94 -20.00 -10.56
C SER A 741 -18.25 -20.81 -10.52
N PRO A 742 -18.27 -22.07 -10.99
CA PRO A 742 -19.45 -22.91 -10.85
C PRO A 742 -19.69 -23.26 -9.37
N ARG A 743 -20.94 -23.19 -8.90
CA ARG A 743 -21.32 -23.82 -7.63
C ARG A 743 -21.29 -25.35 -7.82
N LYS A 744 -20.78 -26.07 -6.81
CA LYS A 744 -20.81 -27.54 -6.60
C LYS A 744 -21.44 -28.37 -7.75
N ARG A 745 -20.64 -29.20 -8.44
CA ARG A 745 -21.06 -30.33 -9.32
C ARG A 745 -22.16 -30.09 -10.37
N ASP A 746 -22.76 -28.91 -10.45
CA ASP A 746 -23.66 -28.54 -11.53
C ASP A 746 -22.82 -28.18 -12.76
N THR A 747 -23.13 -28.85 -13.86
CA THR A 747 -22.59 -28.51 -15.17
C THR A 747 -22.94 -27.06 -15.47
N LEU A 748 -21.92 -26.24 -15.80
CA LEU A 748 -22.13 -24.89 -16.33
C LEU A 748 -23.25 -24.95 -17.40
N PRO A 749 -24.27 -24.06 -17.35
CA PRO A 749 -25.23 -23.92 -18.43
C PRO A 749 -24.50 -23.87 -19.77
N SER A 750 -25.02 -24.58 -20.77
CA SER A 750 -24.32 -24.80 -22.05
C SER A 750 -23.95 -23.51 -22.82
N ARG A 751 -24.54 -22.37 -22.43
CA ARG A 751 -24.15 -21.03 -22.89
C ARG A 751 -24.71 -19.96 -21.96
N ILE A 752 -23.85 -19.17 -21.33
CA ILE A 752 -24.26 -18.00 -20.52
C ILE A 752 -23.88 -16.75 -21.29
N LYS A 753 -24.83 -15.83 -21.48
CA LYS A 753 -24.57 -14.52 -22.09
C LYS A 753 -24.72 -13.44 -21.02
N LEU A 754 -23.74 -12.54 -20.91
CA LEU A 754 -23.70 -11.51 -19.87
C LEU A 754 -23.69 -10.11 -20.47
N ASN A 755 -24.46 -9.23 -19.85
CA ASN A 755 -24.34 -7.79 -19.98
C ASN A 755 -23.52 -7.25 -18.82
N ILE A 756 -22.58 -6.36 -19.14
CA ILE A 756 -21.65 -5.80 -18.16
C ILE A 756 -21.68 -4.28 -18.27
N ASP A 757 -22.06 -3.64 -17.16
CA ASP A 757 -21.98 -2.20 -16.97
C ASP A 757 -20.58 -1.87 -16.41
N LEU A 758 -19.93 -0.87 -17.02
CA LEU A 758 -18.55 -0.49 -16.74
C LEU A 758 -18.47 1.00 -16.41
N THR A 759 -17.52 1.36 -15.56
CA THR A 759 -16.99 2.72 -15.52
C THR A 759 -15.67 2.72 -16.29
N CYS A 760 -15.51 3.67 -17.21
CA CYS A 760 -14.33 3.79 -18.06
C CYS A 760 -13.69 5.18 -17.93
N ALA A 761 -12.41 5.26 -18.28
CA ALA A 761 -11.65 6.48 -18.52
C ALA A 761 -11.25 6.58 -20.01
N ASN A 762 -10.77 7.75 -20.45
CA ASN A 762 -10.31 8.00 -21.83
C ASN A 762 -8.81 7.70 -22.04
N GLY A 763 -8.16 7.01 -21.11
CA GLY A 763 -6.73 6.67 -21.20
C GLY A 763 -5.86 7.93 -21.33
N ILE A 764 -5.03 7.97 -22.38
CA ILE A 764 -4.07 9.06 -22.63
C ILE A 764 -4.66 10.27 -23.37
N LEU A 765 -5.89 10.18 -23.89
CA LEU A 765 -6.49 11.28 -24.68
C LEU A 765 -6.63 12.60 -23.93
N PRO A 766 -7.02 12.62 -22.63
CA PRO A 766 -7.18 13.87 -21.88
C PRO A 766 -5.88 14.70 -21.77
N GLU A 767 -4.72 14.08 -21.98
CA GLU A 767 -3.41 14.74 -21.89
C GLU A 767 -3.16 15.77 -23.01
N ARG A 768 -3.99 15.75 -24.05
CA ARG A 768 -3.92 16.69 -25.18
C ARG A 768 -4.87 17.88 -25.03
N LEU A 769 -5.54 17.99 -23.88
CA LEU A 769 -6.47 19.07 -23.58
C LEU A 769 -5.73 20.21 -22.89
N ASP A 770 -5.96 21.42 -23.37
CA ASP A 770 -5.45 22.64 -22.76
C ASP A 770 -6.47 23.25 -21.77
N ILE A 771 -6.06 24.33 -21.11
CA ILE A 771 -6.95 25.12 -20.25
C ILE A 771 -8.06 25.74 -21.12
N GLY A 772 -9.32 25.45 -20.79
CA GLY A 772 -10.51 25.91 -21.51
C GLY A 772 -11.19 24.86 -22.40
N ASP A 773 -10.53 23.72 -22.66
CA ASP A 773 -11.03 22.69 -23.57
C ASP A 773 -12.14 21.80 -22.99
N VAL A 774 -12.27 21.74 -21.66
CA VAL A 774 -13.37 21.06 -20.96
C VAL A 774 -14.53 22.04 -20.79
N CYS A 775 -15.32 22.21 -21.84
CA CYS A 775 -16.35 23.25 -21.93
C CYS A 775 -17.65 22.82 -22.64
N ILE A 776 -17.77 21.55 -23.05
CA ILE A 776 -18.95 21.06 -23.75
C ILE A 776 -20.01 20.56 -22.74
N PRO A 777 -21.19 21.20 -22.66
CA PRO A 777 -22.23 20.78 -21.74
C PRO A 777 -22.82 19.43 -22.15
N THR A 778 -23.26 18.69 -21.14
CA THR A 778 -23.99 17.42 -21.28
C THR A 778 -25.39 17.59 -20.69
N PRO A 779 -26.32 16.64 -20.87
CA PRO A 779 -27.68 16.73 -20.32
C PRO A 779 -27.75 16.86 -18.79
N THR A 780 -26.69 16.50 -18.06
CA THR A 780 -26.65 16.63 -16.59
C THR A 780 -26.33 18.04 -16.11
N ILE A 781 -25.86 18.93 -16.98
CA ILE A 781 -25.54 20.32 -16.64
C ILE A 781 -26.71 21.23 -17.01
N PRO A 782 -27.28 21.99 -16.05
CA PRO A 782 -28.37 22.91 -16.37
C PRO A 782 -27.93 24.08 -17.25
N GLU A 783 -28.80 24.49 -18.18
CA GLU A 783 -28.54 25.55 -19.18
C GLU A 783 -28.14 26.95 -18.67
N PRO A 784 -28.58 27.47 -17.50
CA PRO A 784 -28.24 28.83 -17.06
C PRO A 784 -26.79 28.96 -16.55
N THR A 785 -25.93 28.00 -16.88
CA THR A 785 -24.52 27.98 -16.51
C THR A 785 -23.63 27.71 -17.73
N VAL A 786 -22.43 28.26 -17.71
CA VAL A 786 -21.33 27.88 -18.59
C VAL A 786 -20.16 27.44 -17.75
N PHE A 787 -19.27 26.61 -18.28
CA PHE A 787 -18.12 26.15 -17.52
C PHE A 787 -16.91 25.94 -18.42
N THR A 788 -15.73 25.99 -17.80
CA THR A 788 -14.44 25.72 -18.43
C THR A 788 -13.49 25.14 -17.39
N ASN A 789 -12.53 24.30 -17.79
CA ASN A 789 -11.42 23.95 -16.92
C ASN A 789 -10.46 25.13 -16.76
N ILE A 790 -10.03 25.37 -15.52
CA ILE A 790 -9.16 26.49 -15.12
C ILE A 790 -7.74 26.04 -14.75
N LYS A 791 -7.52 24.72 -14.64
CA LYS A 791 -6.21 24.12 -14.42
C LYS A 791 -5.88 23.15 -15.57
N PRO A 792 -4.59 22.86 -15.82
CA PRO A 792 -4.19 21.82 -16.77
C PRO A 792 -4.81 20.46 -16.40
N VAL A 793 -5.02 19.60 -17.40
CA VAL A 793 -5.49 18.22 -17.17
C VAL A 793 -4.30 17.35 -16.77
N THR A 794 -4.44 16.57 -15.71
CA THR A 794 -3.39 15.64 -15.24
C THR A 794 -3.25 14.43 -16.15
N PHE A 795 -2.10 13.77 -16.09
CA PHE A 795 -1.84 12.53 -16.82
C PHE A 795 -2.64 11.35 -16.26
N SER A 796 -3.03 10.42 -17.14
CA SER A 796 -3.55 9.12 -16.71
C SER A 796 -2.38 8.18 -16.39
N ILE A 797 -2.42 7.51 -15.24
CA ILE A 797 -1.32 6.66 -14.76
C ILE A 797 -1.81 5.22 -14.60
N ASP A 798 -1.16 4.28 -15.25
CA ASP A 798 -1.44 2.86 -15.09
C ASP A 798 -0.97 2.35 -13.72
N PRO A 799 -1.68 1.35 -13.14
CA PRO A 799 -1.30 0.79 -11.85
C PRO A 799 0.05 0.07 -11.94
N ASP A 800 0.92 0.28 -10.93
CA ASP A 800 2.16 -0.47 -10.81
C ASP A 800 1.90 -1.78 -10.05
N THR A 801 2.25 -2.91 -10.66
CA THR A 801 2.00 -4.24 -10.09
C THR A 801 3.27 -5.07 -9.88
N GLY A 802 4.47 -4.49 -10.04
CA GLY A 802 5.72 -5.24 -9.92
C GLY A 802 6.40 -5.14 -8.55
N HIS A 803 7.49 -5.89 -8.37
CA HIS A 803 8.46 -5.74 -7.27
C HIS A 803 7.89 -5.92 -5.85
N ASN A 804 7.02 -6.92 -5.63
CA ASN A 804 6.37 -7.16 -4.35
C ASN A 804 5.57 -5.95 -3.82
N ARG A 805 5.20 -5.00 -4.69
CA ARG A 805 4.57 -3.74 -4.28
C ARG A 805 3.31 -3.97 -3.45
N GLN A 806 2.41 -4.82 -3.90
CA GLN A 806 1.16 -5.11 -3.19
C GLN A 806 1.40 -5.81 -1.84
N TRP A 807 2.47 -6.61 -1.74
CA TRP A 807 2.88 -7.18 -0.46
C TRP A 807 3.37 -6.09 0.49
N ARG A 808 4.14 -5.11 0.02
CA ARG A 808 4.56 -3.96 0.85
C ARG A 808 3.37 -3.08 1.25
N LEU A 809 2.38 -2.90 0.37
CA LEU A 809 1.12 -2.23 0.71
C LEU A 809 0.42 -2.95 1.87
N LEU A 810 0.27 -4.28 1.77
CA LEU A 810 -0.31 -5.10 2.83
C LEU A 810 0.46 -4.92 4.15
N SER A 811 1.80 -4.87 4.09
CA SER A 811 2.65 -4.61 5.25
C SER A 811 2.38 -3.24 5.87
N SER A 812 2.07 -2.22 5.07
CA SER A 812 1.78 -0.86 5.55
C SER A 812 0.49 -0.79 6.39
N PHE A 813 -0.47 -1.70 6.17
CA PHE A 813 -1.68 -1.78 6.99
C PHE A 813 -1.38 -2.24 8.43
N SER A 814 -0.27 -2.94 8.64
CA SER A 814 0.16 -3.45 9.96
C SER A 814 1.14 -2.50 10.66
N LEU A 815 0.93 -1.19 10.53
CA LEU A 815 1.75 -0.15 11.16
C LEU A 815 1.74 -0.29 12.69
N ASN A 816 2.86 -0.73 13.25
CA ASN A 816 3.05 -0.86 14.70
C ASN A 816 3.70 0.42 15.26
N ARG A 817 3.65 0.62 16.59
CA ARG A 817 4.28 1.77 17.26
C ARG A 817 5.74 2.00 16.85
N ILE A 818 6.52 0.92 16.69
CA ILE A 818 7.93 0.99 16.28
C ILE A 818 8.09 1.64 14.90
N SER A 819 7.15 1.38 13.99
CA SER A 819 7.16 1.91 12.63
C SER A 819 6.94 3.43 12.60
N LEU A 820 6.28 4.02 13.59
CA LEU A 820 6.05 5.47 13.70
C LEU A 820 7.25 6.24 14.27
N ASP A 821 8.16 5.58 14.99
CA ASP A 821 9.37 6.22 15.53
C ASP A 821 10.56 6.17 14.56
N LEU A 822 10.43 5.43 13.44
CA LEU A 822 11.47 5.28 12.42
C LEU A 822 11.14 6.14 11.20
N VAL A 823 11.94 7.18 10.99
CA VAL A 823 11.81 8.13 9.87
C VAL A 823 11.76 7.41 8.52
N ASN A 824 12.67 6.46 8.30
CA ASN A 824 12.78 5.84 7.00
C ASN A 824 11.60 4.90 6.70
N THR A 825 11.00 4.28 7.74
CA THR A 825 9.75 3.52 7.59
C THR A 825 8.60 4.42 7.15
N LEU A 826 8.40 5.58 7.79
CA LEU A 826 7.40 6.54 7.35
C LEU A 826 7.66 7.01 5.90
N ARG A 827 8.92 7.32 5.57
CA ARG A 827 9.29 7.71 4.19
C ARG A 827 8.99 6.60 3.19
N ALA A 828 9.30 5.34 3.50
CA ALA A 828 9.00 4.21 2.62
C ALA A 828 7.50 4.07 2.37
N ILE A 829 6.68 4.21 3.42
CA ILE A 829 5.21 4.19 3.31
C ILE A 829 4.70 5.36 2.47
N LEU A 830 5.19 6.58 2.69
CA LEU A 830 4.76 7.74 1.88
C LEU A 830 5.20 7.61 0.42
N ARG A 831 6.41 7.11 0.16
CA ARG A 831 6.92 6.84 -1.19
C ARG A 831 6.06 5.82 -1.93
N PHE A 832 5.40 4.91 -1.22
CA PHE A 832 4.47 3.96 -1.83
C PHE A 832 3.38 4.66 -2.65
N PHE A 833 2.85 5.78 -2.16
CA PHE A 833 1.76 6.53 -2.80
C PHE A 833 2.24 7.50 -3.89
N ILE A 834 3.55 7.59 -4.12
CA ILE A 834 4.11 8.41 -5.19
C ILE A 834 4.23 7.54 -6.45
N SER A 835 3.25 7.66 -7.33
CA SER A 835 3.31 7.02 -8.65
C SER A 835 4.22 7.80 -9.58
N ALA A 836 5.29 7.15 -10.06
CA ALA A 836 6.18 7.70 -11.08
C ALA A 836 5.95 6.95 -12.40
N ASN A 837 5.69 7.71 -13.46
CA ASN A 837 5.76 7.21 -14.83
C ASN A 837 6.58 8.20 -15.67
N ASN A 838 7.06 7.80 -16.84
CA ASN A 838 7.85 8.63 -17.75
C ASN A 838 7.17 9.99 -18.04
N ARG A 839 5.83 10.01 -18.04
CA ARG A 839 5.00 11.20 -18.30
C ARG A 839 4.94 12.19 -17.12
N ASN A 840 5.11 11.75 -15.87
CA ASN A 840 4.93 12.56 -14.66
C ASN A 840 6.19 12.65 -13.77
N GLN A 841 7.37 12.50 -14.36
CA GLN A 841 8.63 12.41 -13.61
C GLN A 841 8.92 13.68 -12.79
N ALA A 842 8.55 14.86 -13.29
CA ALA A 842 8.77 16.12 -12.60
C ALA A 842 7.94 16.23 -11.30
N ALA A 843 6.65 15.90 -11.35
CA ALA A 843 5.81 15.92 -10.14
C ALA A 843 6.22 14.83 -9.15
N ALA A 844 6.51 13.61 -9.64
CA ALA A 844 7.02 12.53 -8.79
C ALA A 844 8.31 12.93 -8.06
N LYS A 845 9.26 13.58 -8.76
CA LYS A 845 10.49 14.10 -8.14
C LYS A 845 10.21 15.19 -7.10
N SER A 846 9.24 16.06 -7.35
CA SER A 846 8.79 17.08 -6.39
C SER A 846 8.20 16.43 -5.13
N ASN A 847 7.36 15.41 -5.29
CA ASN A 847 6.78 14.66 -4.18
C ASN A 847 7.83 13.91 -3.36
N LEU A 848 8.82 13.30 -4.03
CA LEU A 848 9.94 12.63 -3.36
C LEU A 848 10.72 13.61 -2.48
N LYS A 849 10.98 14.84 -2.95
CA LYS A 849 11.62 15.88 -2.14
C LYS A 849 10.83 16.20 -0.87
N ARG A 850 9.49 16.31 -0.95
CA ARG A 850 8.62 16.54 0.22
C ARG A 850 8.74 15.42 1.24
N VAL A 851 8.77 14.16 0.80
CA VAL A 851 8.95 13.00 1.69
C VAL A 851 10.36 12.97 2.29
N ASP A 852 11.38 13.28 1.50
CA ASP A 852 12.78 13.34 1.95
C ASP A 852 13.02 14.51 2.93
N ALA A 853 12.15 15.53 2.92
CA ALA A 853 12.19 16.64 3.87
C ALA A 853 11.96 16.23 5.33
N ILE A 854 11.34 15.06 5.58
CA ILE A 854 11.09 14.53 6.93
C ILE A 854 12.42 14.16 7.59
N ALA A 855 12.94 15.01 8.48
CA ALA A 855 14.24 14.79 9.11
C ALA A 855 14.17 13.86 10.33
N SER A 856 13.14 14.01 11.15
CA SER A 856 12.91 13.16 12.34
C SER A 856 11.42 13.02 12.65
N ILE A 857 11.03 11.89 13.22
CA ILE A 857 9.70 11.66 13.79
C ILE A 857 9.85 11.06 15.19
N HIS A 858 9.03 11.52 16.13
CA HIS A 858 8.97 10.98 17.48
C HIS A 858 7.51 10.88 17.93
N ALA A 859 7.05 9.68 18.27
CA ALA A 859 5.72 9.42 18.80
C ALA A 859 5.77 9.25 20.32
N ASN A 860 5.50 10.35 21.04
CA ASN A 860 5.53 10.34 22.50
C ASN A 860 4.15 10.00 23.07
N PRO A 861 4.02 9.01 23.98
CA PRO A 861 2.78 8.80 24.70
C PRO A 861 2.37 10.05 25.48
N ALA A 862 1.11 10.45 25.37
CA ALA A 862 0.55 11.59 26.06
C ALA A 862 -0.86 11.24 26.59
N ASP A 863 -1.26 11.91 27.67
CA ASP A 863 -2.57 11.76 28.29
C ASP A 863 -3.34 13.08 28.16
N ARG A 864 -4.63 13.03 27.81
CA ARG A 864 -5.50 14.18 27.54
C ARG A 864 -6.87 13.98 28.16
N LEU A 865 -7.42 15.04 28.75
CA LEU A 865 -8.79 15.05 29.25
C LEU A 865 -9.77 15.43 28.12
N ILE A 866 -10.69 14.53 27.79
CA ILE A 866 -11.68 14.73 26.71
C ILE A 866 -13.05 14.32 27.25
N GLY A 867 -14.03 15.24 27.22
CA GLY A 867 -15.39 14.95 27.69
C GLY A 867 -15.45 14.43 29.14
N GLY A 868 -14.54 14.89 30.00
CA GLY A 868 -14.43 14.44 31.40
C GLY A 868 -13.74 13.08 31.61
N SER A 869 -13.27 12.42 30.56
CA SER A 869 -12.53 11.15 30.64
C SER A 869 -11.07 11.32 30.24
N MET A 870 -10.18 10.53 30.85
CA MET A 870 -8.76 10.51 30.49
C MET A 870 -8.53 9.57 29.31
N TYR A 871 -8.00 10.10 28.22
CA TYR A 871 -7.58 9.34 27.05
C TYR A 871 -6.07 9.34 26.95
N ARG A 872 -5.51 8.21 26.52
CA ARG A 872 -4.08 8.05 26.24
C ARG A 872 -3.87 7.95 24.75
N GLY A 873 -2.86 8.63 24.24
CA GLY A 873 -2.61 8.77 22.81
C GLY A 873 -1.17 9.11 22.50
N TYR A 874 -0.91 9.55 21.27
CA TYR A 874 0.41 9.95 20.80
C TYR A 874 0.47 11.45 20.49
N ASP A 875 1.44 12.14 21.07
CA ASP A 875 1.95 13.40 20.55
C ASP A 875 3.06 13.10 19.54
N ILE A 876 2.74 13.21 18.26
CA ILE A 876 3.67 12.95 17.16
C ILE A 876 4.37 14.26 16.81
N ARG A 877 5.69 14.29 16.98
CA ARG A 877 6.54 15.44 16.64
C ARG A 877 7.35 15.12 15.40
N ILE A 878 7.19 15.92 14.35
CA ILE A 878 7.92 15.77 13.10
C ILE A 878 8.78 17.01 12.86
N LYS A 879 10.05 16.81 12.52
CA LYS A 879 10.91 17.89 12.04
C LYS A 879 11.01 17.85 10.53
N LEU A 880 10.70 18.96 9.87
CA LEU A 880 10.73 19.10 8.42
C LEU A 880 11.79 20.11 7.98
N ARG A 881 12.45 19.83 6.85
CA ARG A 881 13.36 20.77 6.17
C ARG A 881 12.56 21.64 5.19
N GLY A 882 12.33 22.91 5.53
CA GLY A 882 11.53 23.84 4.72
C GLY A 882 12.06 24.05 3.30
N GLU A 883 13.38 23.97 3.09
CA GLU A 883 14.04 24.16 1.78
C GLU A 883 13.61 23.15 0.70
N GLN A 884 13.06 22.00 1.08
CA GLN A 884 12.56 20.99 0.14
C GLN A 884 11.11 21.23 -0.29
N PHE A 885 10.42 22.20 0.33
CA PHE A 885 9.09 22.64 -0.03
C PHE A 885 9.17 23.93 -0.85
N VAL A 886 8.11 24.19 -1.60
CA VAL A 886 8.02 25.42 -2.42
C VAL A 886 7.88 26.67 -1.53
N GLY A 887 7.30 26.51 -0.34
CA GLY A 887 7.14 27.56 0.66
C GLY A 887 6.43 27.06 1.93
N PRO A 888 6.20 27.93 2.93
CA PRO A 888 5.58 27.54 4.19
C PRO A 888 4.14 27.06 4.01
N GLY A 889 3.41 27.57 3.02
CA GLY A 889 2.07 27.09 2.68
C GLY A 889 2.04 25.63 2.20
N ASP A 890 2.99 25.24 1.35
CA ASP A 890 3.10 23.87 0.83
C ASP A 890 3.48 22.89 1.96
N LEU A 891 4.40 23.29 2.84
CA LEU A 891 4.73 22.55 4.06
C LEU A 891 3.51 22.36 4.97
N TYR A 892 2.71 23.42 5.17
CA TYR A 892 1.48 23.36 5.97
C TYR A 892 0.43 22.43 5.36
N LEU A 893 0.25 22.49 4.03
CA LEU A 893 -0.69 21.61 3.32
C LEU A 893 -0.26 20.15 3.44
N PHE A 894 1.01 19.85 3.16
CA PHE A 894 1.60 18.51 3.34
C PHE A 894 1.39 17.99 4.76
N SER A 895 1.66 18.83 5.75
CA SER A 895 1.49 18.48 7.17
C SER A 895 0.03 18.25 7.56
N SER A 896 -0.91 18.98 6.95
CA SER A 896 -2.34 18.80 7.19
C SER A 896 -2.86 17.48 6.60
N VAL A 897 -2.34 17.07 5.45
CA VAL A 897 -2.62 15.75 4.85
C VAL A 897 -2.01 14.64 5.71
N LEU A 898 -0.78 14.83 6.18
CA LEU A 898 -0.10 13.88 7.06
C LEU A 898 -0.82 13.70 8.41
N GLU A 899 -1.39 14.77 8.95
CA GLU A 899 -2.24 14.72 10.16
C GLU A 899 -3.45 13.80 9.98
N ARG A 900 -4.12 13.87 8.82
CA ARG A 900 -5.24 12.97 8.49
C ARG A 900 -4.80 11.54 8.26
N PHE A 901 -3.70 11.34 7.56
CA PHE A 901 -3.13 10.02 7.34
C PHE A 901 -2.84 9.30 8.66
N LEU A 902 -2.14 9.96 9.58
CA LEU A 902 -1.80 9.39 10.88
C LEU A 902 -3.03 9.15 11.76
N GLY A 903 -4.10 9.95 11.58
CA GLY A 903 -5.41 9.75 12.22
C GLY A 903 -6.04 8.39 11.90
N GLY A 904 -5.81 7.85 10.71
CA GLY A 904 -6.38 6.57 10.29
C GLY A 904 -5.80 5.33 10.98
N TYR A 905 -4.73 5.46 11.77
CA TYR A 905 -4.05 4.33 12.43
C TYR A 905 -4.28 4.23 13.93
N VAL A 906 -5.02 5.16 14.54
CA VAL A 906 -5.35 5.07 15.96
C VAL A 906 -6.66 4.33 16.19
N THR A 907 -6.73 3.58 17.28
CA THR A 907 -7.98 2.94 17.71
C THR A 907 -8.96 3.98 18.26
N GLN A 908 -10.23 3.61 18.43
CA GLN A 908 -11.29 4.53 18.90
C GLN A 908 -11.00 5.21 20.26
N ASN A 909 -10.17 4.60 21.10
CA ASN A 909 -9.84 5.10 22.43
C ASN A 909 -8.42 5.69 22.53
N CYS A 910 -7.75 5.87 21.38
CA CYS A 910 -6.42 6.46 21.30
C CYS A 910 -6.50 7.76 20.52
N PHE A 911 -5.94 8.84 21.08
CA PHE A 911 -5.84 10.11 20.35
C PHE A 911 -4.49 10.25 19.65
N ILE A 912 -4.44 11.11 18.64
CA ILE A 912 -3.22 11.58 17.99
C ILE A 912 -3.23 13.10 18.02
N ARG A 913 -2.06 13.70 18.22
CA ARG A 913 -1.85 15.12 17.98
C ARG A 913 -0.55 15.32 17.19
N LEU A 914 -0.65 15.94 16.02
CA LEU A 914 0.51 16.26 15.20
C LEU A 914 1.09 17.63 15.57
N VAL A 915 2.40 17.64 15.76
CA VAL A 915 3.23 18.84 15.91
C VAL A 915 4.35 18.78 14.88
N VAL A 916 4.44 19.83 14.06
CA VAL A 916 5.50 19.98 13.06
C VAL A 916 6.41 21.14 13.44
N GLU A 917 7.71 20.91 13.42
CA GLU A 917 8.75 21.91 13.64
C GLU A 917 9.55 22.06 12.34
N GLU A 918 9.65 23.29 11.84
CA GLU A 918 10.52 23.60 10.70
C GLU A 918 11.93 23.89 11.21
N ILE A 919 12.94 23.30 10.57
CA ILE A 919 14.33 23.28 11.09
C ILE A 919 15.07 24.61 10.89
N THR A 920 14.84 25.29 9.76
CA THR A 920 15.65 26.45 9.37
C THR A 920 15.18 27.73 10.07
N GLU A 921 13.89 28.02 10.03
CA GLU A 921 13.21 29.18 10.61
C GLU A 921 12.73 28.92 12.05
N GLY A 922 12.62 27.65 12.47
CA GLY A 922 12.34 27.28 13.86
C GLY A 922 10.88 27.45 14.31
N TYR A 923 9.95 27.75 13.39
CA TYR A 923 8.53 27.89 13.75
C TYR A 923 7.87 26.52 13.94
N GLN A 924 6.82 26.51 14.78
CA GLN A 924 6.08 25.30 15.13
C GLN A 924 4.61 25.41 14.70
N LEU A 925 4.13 24.37 14.02
CA LEU A 925 2.74 24.19 13.64
C LEU A 925 2.13 23.05 14.46
N GLN A 926 0.93 23.28 15.01
CA GLN A 926 0.23 22.29 15.83
C GLN A 926 -1.22 22.18 15.39
N TRP A 927 -1.64 20.94 15.15
CA TRP A 927 -3.02 20.56 14.83
C TRP A 927 -3.78 20.14 16.10
N PRO A 928 -5.13 20.22 16.10
CA PRO A 928 -5.92 19.73 17.22
C PRO A 928 -5.72 18.22 17.43
N ALA A 929 -5.93 17.74 18.65
CA ALA A 929 -5.92 16.30 18.89
C ALA A 929 -7.11 15.63 18.18
N ARG A 930 -6.95 14.38 17.73
CA ARG A 930 -7.97 13.60 17.02
C ARG A 930 -8.20 12.24 17.65
N LEU A 931 -9.45 11.75 17.63
CA LEU A 931 -9.79 10.34 17.82
C LEU A 931 -10.21 9.76 16.46
N GLY A 932 -9.29 9.07 15.79
CA GLY A 932 -9.49 8.64 14.41
C GLY A 932 -9.75 9.82 13.47
N ASP A 933 -10.84 9.76 12.71
CA ASP A 933 -11.23 10.79 11.74
C ASP A 933 -11.94 12.01 12.35
N ARG A 934 -12.06 12.11 13.68
CA ARG A 934 -12.70 13.25 14.35
C ARG A 934 -11.71 14.14 15.12
N PRO A 935 -11.65 15.46 14.86
CA PRO A 935 -10.93 16.40 15.71
C PRO A 935 -11.67 16.58 17.04
N LEU A 936 -10.92 16.81 18.13
CA LEU A 936 -11.43 16.82 19.51
C LEU A 936 -11.74 18.20 20.06
N ILE A 937 -11.48 19.26 19.28
CA ILE A 937 -11.75 20.65 19.65
C ILE A 937 -12.28 21.38 18.42
#